data_AF-A0A1T2YCE1-F1
#
_entry.id   AF-A0A1T2YCE1-F1
#
_cell.length_a   1.000
_cell.length_b   1.000
_cell.length_c   1.000
_cell.angle_alpha   90.00
_cell.angle_beta   90.00
_cell.angle_gamma   90.00
#
_symmetry.space_group_name_H-M   'P 1'
#
loop_
_entity.id
_entity.type
_entity.pdbx_description
1 polymer ?
#
loop_
_entity_poly.entity_id
_entity_poly.type
_entity_poly.pdbx_seq_one_letter_code
_entity_poly.pdbx_strand_id
1 'polypeptide(L)'
;MTIVRIRRLIITLLVSVLPMMAFALDEPHPLNLVGHSSFKGQPAELGDADWHWLRERRVLLMGVSGAEYRPLESTNNNDDIEGITPDYAQLLAQALNISVEVRHYDTRDEVIEALKQGKVDLLGSANGFEAADAQLVLSRSYANDQPVLVTRTGDSQSLTDDLAGKRVAMLYHYMPPDVVKAFYPNARIELFPSIFEAIAAVAFGRADVYLGDSITANYQISRNHLNNVQMADFSELESNAFAFAVSRDNIRLLRIINSALRAIPADEQMEILRRWSGGNLGLLGAERLHLSTREQRWVQRHPRVRVVASDQMLPLASFTAQGQQEGLSADVLSRISLRTGLKFDVVSGGSMPQQIDAVSTGKADMMAVVTPTIEGSDQVRFTRPYLTTPRVLITRVDDPDTMTLEDMVGKRLAVPRGDAVRELINRDYPGIQFVEADNPTHAMALVANGSAQGAVNSLVNARYLIALQYRDTLQVTSTVGSEPARMTFGVNRGQLELYSILDKALLSIPPQEMDDLISPWRTDVVIEDHWLRHRSAIIQGFGLAAILLLITLGWAIYLRRLIRKRSEAERALSDQMRFMRVLIDDTPYPIYVRDRQGRLMACNSAYLAVFGFKLEGVIGKTVIETDTGNTPQAQSFHEDYLRLMVDGAPVINDRILKVPSGKVLTIYHWMLPYRDADENVVGMIGGWVDVSERQQLLGQLQEAKDEADAANRAKTTFLATMSHEIRTPINAVNGMLELVLENANLSLSDRDALEIASVASRSMLELIGDILDIARIESGHLSLTQESANLFELLTSVARVFEGLARDKGVALRVELNPSIDCTVLVDPLRFKQVVSNLLSNAIKFTDQGHVLLIGRSARSSDASHLNLELSVEDSGRGISAHDQKRLFNLFIQDSNNEQSARSGSGLGLVISRNLCEMMGGNLQLSSVLDKGTRVDVTLALARSDALPVEVSAPVLQSPQTRVLSTLVIDDYPANRLLLARQLSHLGHQVTTAEDGAKGFELWQTGHPDVVITDLNMPVMDGHTLARSIREKERAQGLVPCLLLGFTANAQPEEAERWRQSDMDGCLFKPAGLDDLRSALASLTTNPATPEVKVAFDLSTLIMLTEGDDAALTELLQTLLDSLKTDRALLPSLQRQGNFHALHDLAHRIKGGARMVKAEALIACCEVLEGVSVRQEHHALSEAADATGQALDDLHAGLSAFCNQR
;
A
#
# COMPACT_ATOMS: atom_id res chain seq x y z
N MET A 1 15.35 -58.47 -42.18
CA MET A 1 16.48 -57.52 -42.30
C MET A 1 15.96 -56.07 -42.17
N THR A 2 15.30 -55.74 -41.04
CA THR A 2 14.10 -54.87 -41.11
C THR A 2 13.85 -53.85 -39.99
N ILE A 3 14.84 -53.42 -39.19
CA ILE A 3 14.59 -52.32 -38.22
C ILE A 3 15.72 -51.28 -38.21
N VAL A 4 16.97 -51.72 -38.42
CA VAL A 4 18.15 -50.85 -38.33
C VAL A 4 18.26 -49.86 -39.50
N ARG A 5 17.80 -50.23 -40.71
CA ARG A 5 17.85 -49.32 -41.88
C ARG A 5 16.78 -48.24 -41.83
N ILE A 6 15.59 -48.53 -41.28
CA ILE A 6 14.52 -47.53 -41.11
C ILE A 6 14.93 -46.50 -40.06
N ARG A 7 15.58 -46.94 -38.97
CA ARG A 7 16.10 -46.02 -37.94
C ARG A 7 17.20 -45.10 -38.47
N ARG A 8 18.10 -45.61 -39.30
CA ARG A 8 19.14 -44.78 -39.94
C ARG A 8 18.53 -43.80 -40.94
N LEU A 9 17.53 -44.21 -41.72
CA LEU A 9 16.87 -43.33 -42.68
C LEU A 9 16.09 -42.20 -41.98
N ILE A 10 15.43 -42.48 -40.86
CA ILE A 10 14.72 -41.48 -40.05
C ILE A 10 15.71 -40.50 -39.40
N ILE A 11 16.87 -40.99 -38.93
CA ILE A 11 17.90 -40.11 -38.35
C ILE A 11 18.53 -39.22 -39.43
N THR A 12 18.84 -39.73 -40.64
CA THR A 12 19.31 -38.86 -41.73
C THR A 12 18.25 -37.89 -42.20
N LEU A 13 16.97 -38.28 -42.23
CA LEU A 13 15.88 -37.37 -42.61
C LEU A 13 15.67 -36.26 -41.56
N LEU A 14 15.78 -36.58 -40.27
CA LEU A 14 15.70 -35.58 -39.18
C LEU A 14 16.89 -34.61 -39.17
N VAL A 15 18.09 -35.09 -39.50
CA VAL A 15 19.29 -34.22 -39.60
C VAL A 15 19.25 -33.36 -40.87
N SER A 16 18.60 -33.80 -41.94
CA SER A 16 18.45 -33.00 -43.17
C SER A 16 17.31 -31.98 -43.15
N VAL A 17 16.43 -32.01 -42.15
CA VAL A 17 15.25 -31.12 -42.02
C VAL A 17 15.40 -30.13 -40.85
N LEU A 18 16.54 -30.13 -40.15
CA LEU A 18 16.91 -28.97 -39.35
C LEU A 18 17.19 -27.82 -40.32
N PRO A 19 16.38 -26.74 -40.34
CA PRO A 19 16.88 -25.52 -40.96
C PRO A 19 18.14 -25.17 -40.18
N MET A 20 19.19 -24.76 -40.88
CA MET A 20 20.12 -23.82 -40.29
C MET A 20 19.27 -22.61 -39.88
N MET A 21 18.70 -22.63 -38.67
CA MET A 21 18.47 -21.40 -37.96
C MET A 21 19.86 -20.85 -37.72
N ALA A 22 20.33 -20.03 -38.66
CA ALA A 22 21.12 -18.89 -38.26
C ALA A 22 20.33 -18.29 -37.08
N PHE A 23 20.92 -18.31 -35.89
CA PHE A 23 20.47 -17.43 -34.84
C PHE A 23 20.48 -16.05 -35.51
N ALA A 24 19.29 -15.53 -35.79
CA ALA A 24 19.16 -14.12 -36.03
C ALA A 24 19.62 -13.49 -34.72
N LEU A 25 20.86 -13.02 -34.71
CA LEU A 25 21.34 -12.09 -33.69
C LEU A 25 20.31 -10.97 -33.73
N ASP A 26 19.58 -10.75 -32.64
CA ASP A 26 18.74 -9.56 -32.53
C ASP A 26 19.64 -8.35 -32.80
N GLU A 27 19.15 -7.40 -33.60
CA GLU A 27 19.95 -6.23 -33.93
C GLU A 27 20.25 -5.45 -32.64
N PRO A 28 21.51 -5.06 -32.38
CA PRO A 28 21.86 -4.34 -31.17
C PRO A 28 21.10 -3.02 -31.10
N HIS A 29 20.26 -2.86 -30.08
CA HIS A 29 19.43 -1.68 -29.91
C HIS A 29 20.21 -0.54 -29.23
N PRO A 30 19.97 0.72 -29.64
CA PRO A 30 20.62 1.87 -29.04
C PRO A 30 20.05 2.14 -27.64
N LEU A 31 20.91 2.59 -26.72
CA LEU A 31 20.51 3.10 -25.41
C LEU A 31 20.89 4.58 -25.27
N ASN A 32 20.10 5.34 -24.52
CA ASN A 32 20.37 6.72 -24.20
C ASN A 32 21.36 6.81 -23.03
N LEU A 33 22.50 7.46 -23.24
CA LEU A 33 23.50 7.66 -22.19
C LEU A 33 23.04 8.74 -21.21
N VAL A 34 22.82 8.38 -19.95
CA VAL A 34 22.48 9.31 -18.87
C VAL A 34 23.63 9.34 -17.85
N GLY A 35 24.47 10.37 -17.95
CA GLY A 35 25.47 10.69 -16.93
C GLY A 35 25.02 11.88 -16.09
N HIS A 36 25.08 11.74 -14.77
CA HIS A 36 24.70 12.75 -13.79
C HIS A 36 25.86 13.68 -13.40
N SER A 37 27.10 13.37 -13.80
CA SER A 37 28.27 14.21 -13.55
C SER A 37 28.58 15.16 -14.72
N SER A 38 29.12 16.33 -14.39
CA SER A 38 29.49 17.38 -15.34
C SER A 38 30.98 17.69 -15.24
N PHE A 39 31.69 17.71 -16.35
CA PHE A 39 33.12 17.94 -16.41
C PHE A 39 33.45 19.42 -16.13
N LYS A 40 34.09 19.69 -14.99
CA LYS A 40 34.59 21.03 -14.59
C LYS A 40 36.11 21.16 -14.68
N GLY A 41 36.79 20.15 -15.21
CA GLY A 41 38.25 20.09 -15.34
C GLY A 41 38.80 20.83 -16.56
N GLN A 42 40.14 20.90 -16.67
CA GLN A 42 40.78 21.31 -17.91
C GLN A 42 40.64 20.21 -18.97
N PRO A 43 40.41 20.55 -20.26
CA PRO A 43 40.32 19.56 -21.34
C PRO A 43 41.53 18.63 -21.38
N ALA A 44 41.34 17.41 -21.89
CA ALA A 44 42.43 16.43 -21.97
C ALA A 44 43.62 16.97 -22.79
N GLU A 45 44.83 16.83 -22.25
CA GLU A 45 46.06 17.14 -22.99
C GLU A 45 46.29 16.09 -24.08
N LEU A 46 45.93 16.44 -25.32
CA LEU A 46 46.11 15.62 -26.52
C LEU A 46 46.94 16.37 -27.56
N GLY A 47 47.75 15.64 -28.33
CA GLY A 47 48.47 16.22 -29.47
C GLY A 47 47.54 16.55 -30.64
N ASP A 48 47.95 17.47 -31.52
CA ASP A 48 47.14 17.96 -32.64
C ASP A 48 46.59 16.84 -33.56
N ALA A 49 47.38 15.79 -33.78
CA ALA A 49 46.98 14.64 -34.59
C ALA A 49 45.83 13.82 -33.95
N ASP A 50 45.81 13.70 -32.62
CA ASP A 50 44.77 12.98 -31.89
C ASP A 50 43.48 13.84 -31.84
N TRP A 51 43.60 15.16 -31.68
CA TRP A 51 42.47 16.09 -31.80
C TRP A 51 41.84 16.08 -33.20
N HIS A 52 42.67 16.05 -34.25
CA HIS A 52 42.17 15.96 -35.62
C HIS A 52 41.39 14.66 -35.85
N TRP A 53 41.95 13.53 -35.39
CA TRP A 53 41.31 12.22 -35.50
C TRP A 53 39.95 12.17 -34.78
N LEU A 54 39.85 12.74 -33.57
CA LEU A 54 38.59 12.82 -32.82
C LEU A 54 37.52 13.65 -33.54
N ARG A 55 37.91 14.81 -34.10
CA ARG A 55 36.97 15.69 -34.84
C ARG A 55 36.44 15.05 -36.11
N GLU A 56 37.24 14.21 -36.77
CA GLU A 56 36.78 13.41 -37.92
C GLU A 56 35.77 12.34 -37.49
N ARG A 57 36.01 11.69 -36.34
CA ARG A 57 35.17 10.59 -35.86
C ARG A 57 33.82 11.05 -35.34
N ARG A 58 33.76 12.17 -34.60
CA ARG A 58 32.59 12.81 -33.96
C ARG A 58 31.82 11.97 -32.93
N VAL A 59 31.70 10.67 -33.14
CA VAL A 59 30.96 9.72 -32.30
C VAL A 59 31.88 8.57 -31.92
N LEU A 60 31.80 8.13 -30.67
CA LEU A 60 32.34 6.84 -30.22
C LEU A 60 31.19 5.90 -29.86
N LEU A 61 31.27 4.67 -30.33
CA LEU A 61 30.31 3.62 -30.01
C LEU A 61 30.77 2.82 -28.79
N MET A 62 30.02 2.87 -27.71
CA MET A 62 30.24 2.07 -26.51
C MET A 62 29.32 0.85 -26.52
N GLY A 63 29.88 -0.35 -26.38
CA GLY A 63 29.12 -1.59 -26.21
C GLY A 63 28.86 -1.90 -24.73
N VAL A 64 27.64 -2.35 -24.42
CA VAL A 64 27.21 -2.83 -23.10
C VAL A 64 26.44 -4.15 -23.23
N SER A 65 26.44 -4.96 -22.18
CA SER A 65 25.82 -6.30 -22.17
C SER A 65 24.56 -6.34 -21.31
N GLY A 66 23.59 -7.18 -21.67
CA GLY A 66 22.30 -7.30 -20.96
C GLY A 66 22.37 -7.92 -19.56
N ALA A 67 23.49 -8.53 -19.18
CA ALA A 67 23.74 -8.89 -17.79
C ALA A 67 24.03 -7.60 -16.98
N GLU A 68 23.00 -7.09 -16.30
CA GLU A 68 23.08 -5.84 -15.54
C GLU A 68 24.16 -5.87 -14.46
N TYR A 69 25.04 -4.87 -14.49
CA TYR A 69 26.17 -4.71 -13.60
C TYR A 69 25.90 -3.61 -12.56
N ARG A 70 24.75 -3.64 -11.87
CA ARG A 70 24.37 -2.54 -10.96
C ARG A 70 25.35 -2.43 -9.77
N PRO A 71 25.91 -1.24 -9.45
CA PRO A 71 25.59 0.09 -9.97
C PRO A 71 26.56 0.62 -11.04
N LEU A 72 27.43 -0.22 -11.63
CA LEU A 72 28.31 0.16 -12.74
C LEU A 72 27.51 0.46 -14.01
N GLU A 73 26.59 -0.42 -14.38
CA GLU A 73 25.69 -0.28 -15.52
C GLU A 73 24.29 -0.76 -15.12
N SER A 74 23.29 0.08 -15.34
CA SER A 74 21.87 -0.21 -15.12
C SER A 74 21.08 0.38 -16.26
N THR A 75 20.19 -0.42 -16.84
CA THR A 75 19.24 0.06 -17.85
C THR A 75 17.88 0.28 -17.17
N ASN A 76 17.21 1.40 -17.47
CA ASN A 76 15.85 1.67 -17.00
C ASN A 76 14.80 1.25 -18.05
N ASN A 77 13.52 1.38 -17.73
CA ASN A 77 12.42 1.01 -18.65
C ASN A 77 12.28 1.96 -19.87
N ASN A 78 13.05 3.05 -19.92
CA ASN A 78 13.00 4.06 -20.99
C ASN A 78 14.17 3.93 -21.99
N ASP A 79 14.86 2.79 -22.01
CA ASP A 79 16.08 2.56 -22.79
C ASP A 79 17.24 3.51 -22.40
N ASP A 80 17.21 4.10 -21.20
CA ASP A 80 18.34 4.87 -20.68
C ASP A 80 19.30 3.96 -19.92
N ILE A 81 20.60 4.24 -20.07
CA ILE A 81 21.65 3.61 -19.28
C ILE A 81 22.25 4.61 -18.29
N GLU A 82 22.26 4.21 -17.02
CA GLU A 82 22.78 4.95 -15.88
C GLU A 82 23.74 4.08 -15.05
N GLY A 83 24.55 4.73 -14.21
CA GLY A 83 25.52 4.06 -13.35
C GLY A 83 26.90 4.73 -13.38
N ILE A 84 27.85 4.09 -12.70
CA ILE A 84 29.24 4.56 -12.63
C ILE A 84 29.87 4.62 -14.03
N THR A 85 29.69 3.57 -14.85
CA THR A 85 30.29 3.52 -16.19
C THR A 85 29.66 4.56 -17.13
N PRO A 86 28.33 4.74 -17.19
CA PRO A 86 27.69 5.85 -17.88
C PRO A 86 28.15 7.24 -17.42
N ASP A 87 28.33 7.47 -16.12
CA ASP A 87 28.88 8.73 -15.59
C ASP A 87 30.29 9.00 -16.17
N TYR A 88 31.17 7.99 -16.18
CA TYR A 88 32.49 8.12 -16.78
C TYR A 88 32.46 8.27 -18.30
N ALA A 89 31.54 7.59 -19.00
CA ALA A 89 31.37 7.73 -20.45
C ALA A 89 30.92 9.15 -20.83
N GLN A 90 30.03 9.75 -20.03
CA GLN A 90 29.59 11.13 -20.18
C GLN A 90 30.74 12.12 -19.91
N LEU A 91 31.54 11.89 -18.87
CA LEU A 91 32.73 12.71 -18.61
C LEU A 91 33.78 12.58 -19.73
N LEU A 92 33.95 11.39 -20.31
CA LEU A 92 34.80 11.19 -21.49
C LEU A 92 34.27 11.99 -22.70
N ALA A 93 32.96 11.93 -22.96
CA ALA A 93 32.31 12.68 -24.03
C ALA A 93 32.58 14.19 -23.90
N GLN A 94 32.44 14.73 -22.68
CA GLN A 94 32.66 16.14 -22.39
C GLN A 94 34.15 16.54 -22.44
N ALA A 95 35.04 15.75 -21.84
CA ALA A 95 36.48 16.03 -21.82
C ALA A 95 37.13 15.97 -23.22
N LEU A 96 36.57 15.15 -24.12
CA LEU A 96 37.03 14.98 -25.49
C LEU A 96 36.21 15.78 -26.51
N ASN A 97 35.11 16.43 -26.10
CA ASN A 97 34.17 17.16 -26.96
C ASN A 97 33.67 16.32 -28.16
N ILE A 98 33.18 15.13 -27.86
CA ILE A 98 32.61 14.15 -28.81
C ILE A 98 31.29 13.60 -28.25
N SER A 99 30.50 12.93 -29.08
CA SER A 99 29.34 12.17 -28.60
C SER A 99 29.72 10.71 -28.32
N VAL A 100 29.12 10.12 -27.28
CA VAL A 100 29.20 8.68 -27.00
C VAL A 100 27.81 8.10 -27.17
N GLU A 101 27.67 7.13 -28.07
CA GLU A 101 26.43 6.38 -28.29
C GLU A 101 26.58 4.97 -27.73
N VAL A 102 25.53 4.45 -27.11
CA VAL A 102 25.57 3.15 -26.44
C VAL A 102 24.80 2.09 -27.25
N ARG A 103 25.39 0.91 -27.40
CA ARG A 103 24.81 -0.25 -28.09
C ARG A 103 24.68 -1.42 -27.12
N HIS A 104 23.45 -1.87 -26.92
CA HIS A 104 23.14 -3.02 -26.10
C HIS A 104 23.26 -4.33 -26.88
N TYR A 105 23.87 -5.33 -26.24
CA TYR A 105 23.94 -6.72 -26.71
C TYR A 105 23.47 -7.66 -25.60
N ASP A 106 22.96 -8.84 -25.93
CA ASP A 106 22.34 -9.72 -24.94
C ASP A 106 23.36 -10.37 -24.01
N THR A 107 24.53 -10.72 -24.54
CA THR A 107 25.59 -11.42 -23.78
C THR A 107 26.92 -10.67 -23.80
N ARG A 108 27.75 -10.91 -22.79
CA ARG A 108 29.07 -10.26 -22.72
C ARG A 108 30.00 -10.69 -23.87
N ASP A 109 29.91 -11.96 -24.26
CA ASP A 109 30.69 -12.52 -25.37
C ASP A 109 30.35 -11.84 -26.71
N GLU A 110 29.08 -11.48 -26.94
CA GLU A 110 28.65 -10.76 -28.14
C GLU A 110 29.25 -9.35 -28.23
N VAL A 111 29.30 -8.60 -27.12
CA VAL A 111 29.93 -7.27 -27.09
C VAL A 111 31.43 -7.38 -27.35
N ILE A 112 32.09 -8.40 -26.77
CA ILE A 112 33.53 -8.64 -26.97
C ILE A 112 33.82 -8.92 -28.45
N GLU A 113 33.04 -9.78 -29.09
CA GLU A 113 33.18 -10.04 -30.53
C GLU A 113 32.85 -8.83 -31.39
N ALA A 114 31.85 -8.02 -31.01
CA ALA A 114 31.55 -6.75 -31.66
C ALA A 114 32.72 -5.76 -31.56
N LEU A 115 33.39 -5.69 -30.42
CA LEU A 115 34.58 -4.85 -30.21
C LEU A 115 35.76 -5.30 -31.07
N LYS A 116 36.02 -6.61 -31.14
CA LYS A 116 37.08 -7.18 -32.00
C LYS A 116 36.82 -6.93 -33.48
N GLN A 117 35.55 -6.99 -33.90
CA GLN A 117 35.13 -6.72 -35.28
C GLN A 117 35.07 -5.21 -35.60
N GLY A 118 35.27 -4.33 -34.61
CA GLY A 118 35.17 -2.88 -34.77
C GLY A 118 33.74 -2.36 -34.98
N LYS A 119 32.72 -3.13 -34.58
CA LYS A 119 31.30 -2.69 -34.55
C LYS A 119 31.02 -1.73 -33.40
N VAL A 120 31.77 -1.86 -32.31
CA VAL A 120 31.85 -0.87 -31.22
C VAL A 120 33.31 -0.47 -31.03
N ASP A 121 33.53 0.72 -30.51
CA ASP A 121 34.86 1.32 -30.33
C ASP A 121 35.47 1.01 -28.96
N LEU A 122 34.62 0.95 -27.95
CA LEU A 122 34.98 0.64 -26.58
C LEU A 122 33.88 -0.18 -25.90
N LEU A 123 34.26 -0.91 -24.85
CA LEU A 123 33.35 -1.70 -24.01
C LEU A 123 33.46 -1.22 -22.56
N GLY A 124 32.30 -1.00 -21.95
CA GLY A 124 32.15 -0.52 -20.57
C GLY A 124 32.27 -1.61 -19.51
N SER A 125 32.63 -1.21 -18.28
CA SER A 125 32.73 -2.09 -17.11
C SER A 125 33.63 -3.30 -17.36
N ALA A 126 34.71 -3.12 -18.13
CA ALA A 126 35.67 -4.19 -18.40
C ALA A 126 36.52 -4.47 -17.17
N ASN A 127 36.77 -5.75 -16.88
CA ASN A 127 37.46 -6.22 -15.69
C ASN A 127 38.47 -7.34 -16.07
N GLY A 128 38.82 -8.19 -15.10
CA GLY A 128 39.75 -9.29 -15.30
C GLY A 128 39.33 -10.31 -16.36
N PHE A 129 38.04 -10.40 -16.67
CA PHE A 129 37.49 -11.26 -17.71
C PHE A 129 37.95 -10.80 -19.10
N GLU A 130 37.78 -9.52 -19.45
CA GLU A 130 38.25 -8.99 -20.73
C GLU A 130 39.77 -8.85 -20.79
N ALA A 131 40.43 -8.61 -19.65
CA ALA A 131 41.90 -8.53 -19.57
C ALA A 131 42.60 -9.83 -20.01
N ALA A 132 41.93 -10.97 -19.86
CA ALA A 132 42.45 -12.27 -20.26
C ALA A 132 42.45 -12.48 -21.79
N ASP A 133 41.70 -11.68 -22.54
CA ASP A 133 41.67 -11.77 -24.01
C ASP A 133 42.88 -11.05 -24.62
N ALA A 134 43.70 -11.81 -25.36
CA ALA A 134 44.92 -11.30 -25.98
C ALA A 134 44.69 -10.23 -27.06
N GLN A 135 43.48 -10.11 -27.62
CA GLN A 135 43.12 -9.11 -28.63
C GLN A 135 42.60 -7.81 -28.03
N LEU A 136 42.36 -7.77 -26.72
CA LEU A 136 41.88 -6.59 -26.02
C LEU A 136 42.99 -5.96 -25.18
N VAL A 137 42.77 -4.70 -24.83
CA VAL A 137 43.59 -3.94 -23.89
C VAL A 137 42.69 -3.00 -23.08
N LEU A 138 42.95 -2.92 -21.78
CA LEU A 138 42.17 -2.08 -20.86
C LEU A 138 42.77 -0.68 -20.74
N SER A 139 41.90 0.32 -20.57
CA SER A 139 42.28 1.68 -20.18
C SER A 139 42.81 1.74 -18.75
N ARG A 140 43.18 2.93 -18.29
CA ARG A 140 43.29 3.23 -16.87
C ARG A 140 41.96 2.90 -16.20
N SER A 141 42.02 2.39 -14.98
CA SER A 141 40.83 2.13 -14.19
C SER A 141 40.13 3.43 -13.80
N TYR A 142 38.81 3.38 -13.77
CA TYR A 142 37.95 4.46 -13.28
C TYR A 142 37.19 4.04 -12.02
N ALA A 143 37.09 2.75 -11.74
CA ALA A 143 36.61 2.23 -10.46
C ALA A 143 37.49 1.06 -10.03
N ASN A 144 38.01 1.09 -8.80
CA ASN A 144 38.87 0.03 -8.30
C ASN A 144 38.02 -1.08 -7.68
N ASP A 145 38.27 -2.30 -8.11
CA ASP A 145 37.67 -3.50 -7.54
C ASP A 145 38.57 -4.05 -6.42
N GLN A 146 37.95 -4.57 -5.38
CA GLN A 146 38.57 -5.50 -4.46
C GLN A 146 37.66 -6.74 -4.40
N PRO A 147 38.14 -7.93 -4.81
CA PRO A 147 37.36 -9.16 -4.76
C PRO A 147 36.90 -9.48 -3.33
N VAL A 148 35.61 -9.70 -3.15
CA VAL A 148 34.97 -9.98 -1.85
C VAL A 148 34.33 -11.37 -1.82
N LEU A 149 34.31 -11.92 -0.63
CA LEU A 149 33.59 -13.14 -0.28
C LEU A 149 32.35 -12.76 0.53
N VAL A 150 31.17 -13.07 0.00
CA VAL A 150 29.89 -12.87 0.68
C VAL A 150 29.38 -14.22 1.17
N THR A 151 28.97 -14.27 2.43
CA THR A 151 28.38 -15.47 3.05
C THR A 151 27.05 -15.12 3.71
N ARG A 152 26.32 -16.13 4.17
CA ARG A 152 25.24 -15.89 5.13
C ARG A 152 25.78 -15.31 6.43
N THR A 153 24.97 -14.50 7.11
CA THR A 153 25.27 -13.96 8.43
C THR A 153 25.55 -15.12 9.40
N GLY A 154 26.66 -15.04 10.14
CA GLY A 154 27.11 -16.11 11.05
C GLY A 154 28.00 -17.20 10.43
N ASP A 155 28.00 -17.40 9.11
CA ASP A 155 28.80 -18.44 8.43
C ASP A 155 30.25 -18.00 8.14
N SER A 156 30.56 -16.71 8.33
CA SER A 156 31.86 -16.09 8.03
C SER A 156 33.05 -16.72 8.75
N GLN A 157 32.83 -17.27 9.95
CA GLN A 157 33.89 -17.94 10.72
C GLN A 157 34.27 -19.32 10.17
N SER A 158 33.46 -19.90 9.28
CA SER A 158 33.68 -21.21 8.67
C SER A 158 34.45 -21.17 7.35
N LEU A 159 34.85 -19.96 6.91
CA LEU A 159 35.65 -19.77 5.70
C LEU A 159 37.09 -20.17 5.98
N THR A 160 37.62 -21.07 5.14
CA THR A 160 39.06 -21.35 5.04
C THR A 160 39.64 -20.52 3.90
N ASP A 161 40.93 -20.17 4.00
CA ASP A 161 41.63 -19.39 2.98
C ASP A 161 41.58 -20.04 1.58
N ASP A 162 41.41 -21.37 1.51
CA ASP A 162 41.36 -22.16 0.27
C ASP A 162 39.93 -22.52 -0.20
N LEU A 163 38.90 -22.14 0.55
CA LEU A 163 37.48 -22.44 0.30
C LEU A 163 37.19 -23.93 0.01
N ALA A 164 37.98 -24.85 0.59
CA ALA A 164 37.86 -26.28 0.29
C ALA A 164 36.46 -26.83 0.59
N GLY A 165 35.88 -27.52 -0.40
CA GLY A 165 34.57 -28.16 -0.29
C GLY A 165 33.37 -27.21 -0.34
N LYS A 166 33.58 -25.89 -0.49
CA LYS A 166 32.52 -24.89 -0.60
C LYS A 166 32.01 -24.75 -2.04
N ARG A 167 30.72 -24.44 -2.20
CA ARG A 167 30.11 -24.00 -3.46
C ARG A 167 30.26 -22.48 -3.58
N VAL A 168 31.04 -22.04 -4.57
CA VAL A 168 31.35 -20.63 -4.82
C VAL A 168 30.52 -20.14 -6.00
N ALA A 169 29.51 -19.31 -5.71
CA ALA A 169 28.73 -18.61 -6.71
C ALA A 169 29.52 -17.41 -7.27
N MET A 170 29.55 -17.24 -8.58
CA MET A 170 30.22 -16.12 -9.24
C MET A 170 29.45 -15.72 -10.50
N LEU A 171 29.45 -14.43 -10.84
CA LEU A 171 28.98 -14.00 -12.15
C LEU A 171 29.89 -14.57 -13.25
N TYR A 172 29.31 -15.08 -14.34
CA TYR A 172 30.10 -15.79 -15.37
C TYR A 172 31.22 -14.95 -16.02
N HIS A 173 31.05 -13.63 -16.06
CA HIS A 173 32.00 -12.66 -16.64
C HIS A 173 32.60 -11.70 -15.60
N TYR A 174 32.78 -12.15 -14.36
CA TYR A 174 33.55 -11.41 -13.36
C TYR A 174 35.06 -11.69 -13.47
N MET A 175 35.45 -12.96 -13.41
CA MET A 175 36.83 -13.40 -13.60
C MET A 175 36.86 -14.68 -14.44
N PRO A 176 37.96 -14.96 -15.17
CA PRO A 176 38.09 -16.20 -15.92
C PRO A 176 37.95 -17.42 -14.97
N PRO A 177 37.03 -18.37 -15.23
CA PRO A 177 36.80 -19.51 -14.35
C PRO A 177 38.06 -20.34 -14.08
N ASP A 178 38.97 -20.42 -15.06
CA ASP A 178 40.23 -21.16 -14.93
C ASP A 178 41.20 -20.51 -13.92
N VAL A 179 41.22 -19.17 -13.84
CA VAL A 179 42.05 -18.43 -12.86
C VAL A 179 41.52 -18.66 -11.45
N VAL A 180 40.21 -18.55 -11.27
CA VAL A 180 39.56 -18.79 -9.97
C VAL A 180 39.74 -20.25 -9.54
N LYS A 181 39.65 -21.20 -10.47
CA LYS A 181 39.87 -22.63 -10.19
C LYS A 181 41.33 -22.96 -9.89
N ALA A 182 42.29 -22.26 -10.49
CA ALA A 182 43.69 -22.42 -10.17
C ALA A 182 44.01 -21.93 -8.74
N PHE A 183 43.35 -20.84 -8.31
CA PHE A 183 43.53 -20.29 -6.97
C PHE A 183 42.77 -21.07 -5.89
N TYR A 184 41.52 -21.50 -6.18
CA TYR A 184 40.66 -22.30 -5.31
C TYR A 184 40.40 -23.70 -5.88
N PRO A 185 41.42 -24.59 -5.93
CA PRO A 185 41.31 -25.89 -6.62
C PRO A 185 40.33 -26.86 -5.98
N ASN A 186 40.06 -26.69 -4.68
CA ASN A 186 39.18 -27.56 -3.90
C ASN A 186 37.75 -27.00 -3.77
N ALA A 187 37.47 -25.83 -4.35
CA ALA A 187 36.15 -25.22 -4.36
C ALA A 187 35.34 -25.65 -5.60
N ARG A 188 34.02 -25.70 -5.47
CA ARG A 188 33.11 -25.95 -6.60
C ARG A 188 32.56 -24.62 -7.09
N ILE A 189 33.04 -24.16 -8.24
CA ILE A 189 32.60 -22.89 -8.85
C ILE A 189 31.28 -23.11 -9.59
N GLU A 190 30.29 -22.26 -9.31
CA GLU A 190 28.99 -22.21 -9.97
C GLU A 190 28.79 -20.82 -10.57
N LEU A 191 28.61 -20.78 -11.90
CA LEU A 191 28.48 -19.53 -12.64
C LEU A 191 27.01 -19.16 -12.80
N PHE A 192 26.71 -17.88 -12.59
CA PHE A 192 25.36 -17.32 -12.68
C PHE A 192 25.29 -16.23 -13.76
N PRO A 193 24.13 -16.03 -14.39
CA PRO A 193 23.91 -15.01 -15.42
C PRO A 193 23.80 -13.59 -14.85
N SER A 194 23.44 -13.44 -13.57
CA SER A 194 23.34 -12.15 -12.88
C SER A 194 23.93 -12.19 -11.48
N ILE A 195 24.38 -11.03 -11.00
CA ILE A 195 24.95 -10.87 -9.66
C ILE A 195 23.89 -11.14 -8.59
N PHE A 196 22.66 -10.67 -8.82
CA PHE A 196 21.54 -10.88 -7.91
C PHE A 196 21.26 -12.38 -7.70
N GLU A 197 21.20 -13.18 -8.78
CA GLU A 197 21.01 -14.63 -8.66
C GLU A 197 22.15 -15.32 -7.90
N ALA A 198 23.39 -14.87 -8.11
CA ALA A 198 24.56 -15.41 -7.45
C ALA A 198 24.54 -15.16 -5.92
N ILE A 199 24.22 -13.92 -5.51
CA ILE A 199 24.08 -13.57 -4.08
C ILE A 199 22.85 -14.24 -3.46
N ALA A 200 21.72 -14.28 -4.19
CA ALA A 200 20.51 -14.97 -3.75
C ALA A 200 20.76 -16.47 -3.56
N ALA A 201 21.58 -17.10 -4.40
CA ALA A 201 21.96 -18.50 -4.22
C ALA A 201 22.64 -18.74 -2.85
N VAL A 202 23.46 -17.80 -2.38
CA VAL A 202 24.06 -17.86 -1.03
C VAL A 202 23.01 -17.62 0.05
N ALA A 203 22.19 -16.59 -0.10
CA ALA A 203 21.12 -16.23 0.83
C ALA A 203 20.17 -17.41 1.09
N PHE A 204 19.81 -18.15 0.04
CA PHE A 204 18.87 -19.28 0.10
C PHE A 204 19.54 -20.67 0.21
N GLY A 205 20.86 -20.75 0.44
CA GLY A 205 21.56 -22.01 0.70
C GLY A 205 21.88 -22.89 -0.52
N ARG A 206 21.68 -22.39 -1.73
CA ARG A 206 22.08 -23.06 -2.99
C ARG A 206 23.59 -22.97 -3.23
N ALA A 207 24.22 -21.91 -2.74
CA ALA A 207 25.67 -21.74 -2.68
C ALA A 207 26.10 -21.45 -1.23
N ASP A 208 27.39 -21.60 -0.95
CA ASP A 208 27.96 -21.37 0.37
C ASP A 208 28.65 -20.01 0.46
N VAL A 209 29.27 -19.57 -0.64
CA VAL A 209 30.01 -18.31 -0.74
C VAL A 209 29.73 -17.68 -2.10
N TYR A 210 29.62 -16.36 -2.15
CA TYR A 210 29.63 -15.59 -3.40
C TYR A 210 30.98 -14.89 -3.54
N LEU A 211 31.59 -14.99 -4.71
CA LEU A 211 32.81 -14.28 -5.10
C LEU A 211 32.45 -13.23 -6.16
N GLY A 212 32.74 -11.97 -5.86
CA GLY A 212 32.45 -10.84 -6.75
C GLY A 212 33.19 -9.58 -6.35
N ASP A 213 32.89 -8.45 -7.01
CA ASP A 213 33.49 -7.17 -6.70
C ASP A 213 32.82 -6.48 -5.49
N SER A 214 33.60 -5.69 -4.76
CA SER A 214 33.10 -4.98 -3.58
C SER A 214 32.01 -3.94 -3.89
N ILE A 215 31.98 -3.37 -5.10
CA ILE A 215 31.06 -2.29 -5.48
C ILE A 215 29.65 -2.84 -5.67
N THR A 216 29.51 -3.83 -6.55
CA THR A 216 28.23 -4.47 -6.86
C THR A 216 27.75 -5.31 -5.68
N ALA A 217 28.63 -6.02 -4.97
CA ALA A 217 28.23 -6.78 -3.79
C ALA A 217 27.64 -5.88 -2.72
N ASN A 218 28.26 -4.72 -2.45
CA ASN A 218 27.75 -3.78 -1.44
C ASN A 218 26.38 -3.25 -1.85
N TYR A 219 26.27 -2.82 -3.10
CA TYR A 219 25.04 -2.28 -3.66
C TYR A 219 23.89 -3.28 -3.63
N GLN A 220 24.15 -4.53 -4.00
CA GLN A 220 23.13 -5.58 -4.06
C GLN A 220 22.68 -6.03 -2.67
N ILE A 221 23.59 -6.10 -1.69
CA ILE A 221 23.24 -6.43 -0.30
C ILE A 221 22.42 -5.30 0.33
N SER A 222 22.84 -4.03 0.13
CA SER A 222 22.18 -2.88 0.74
C SER A 222 20.81 -2.58 0.12
N ARG A 223 20.68 -2.59 -1.21
CA ARG A 223 19.44 -2.22 -1.91
C ARG A 223 18.34 -3.29 -1.82
N ASN A 224 18.69 -4.57 -1.87
CA ASN A 224 17.71 -5.66 -1.92
C ASN A 224 17.29 -6.21 -0.54
N HIS A 225 17.73 -5.59 0.56
CA HIS A 225 17.34 -5.96 1.92
C HIS A 225 17.57 -7.45 2.25
N LEU A 226 18.63 -8.05 1.68
CA LEU A 226 19.02 -9.42 2.00
C LEU A 226 19.71 -9.45 3.37
N ASN A 227 18.92 -9.33 4.44
CA ASN A 227 19.40 -9.19 5.82
C ASN A 227 20.14 -10.44 6.35
N ASN A 228 20.13 -11.54 5.59
CA ASN A 228 20.74 -12.81 5.95
C ASN A 228 22.08 -13.07 5.26
N VAL A 229 22.62 -12.12 4.49
CA VAL A 229 23.96 -12.20 3.89
C VAL A 229 24.81 -10.99 4.26
N GLN A 230 26.13 -11.19 4.31
CA GLN A 230 27.09 -10.15 4.62
C GLN A 230 28.39 -10.37 3.86
N MET A 231 29.14 -9.28 3.59
CA MET A 231 30.55 -9.40 3.21
C MET A 231 31.33 -9.97 4.39
N ALA A 232 31.96 -11.12 4.18
CA ALA A 232 32.67 -11.86 5.21
C ALA A 232 34.18 -11.64 5.15
N ASP A 233 34.73 -11.48 3.94
CA ASP A 233 36.16 -11.27 3.73
C ASP A 233 36.49 -10.66 2.36
N PHE A 234 37.74 -10.24 2.20
CA PHE A 234 38.33 -9.95 0.90
C PHE A 234 39.14 -11.15 0.40
N SER A 235 38.92 -11.57 -0.84
CA SER A 235 39.74 -12.60 -1.47
C SER A 235 41.15 -12.05 -1.75
N GLU A 236 42.16 -12.92 -1.69
CA GLU A 236 43.54 -12.63 -2.07
C GLU A 236 43.79 -12.76 -3.58
N LEU A 237 42.74 -13.04 -4.36
CA LEU A 237 42.80 -12.94 -5.81
C LEU A 237 43.24 -11.53 -6.24
N GLU A 238 43.99 -11.47 -7.34
CA GLU A 238 44.49 -10.21 -7.89
C GLU A 238 43.30 -9.29 -8.22
N SER A 239 43.35 -8.07 -7.68
CA SER A 239 42.28 -7.09 -7.85
C SER A 239 42.27 -6.59 -9.30
N ASN A 240 41.15 -6.76 -10.00
CA ASN A 240 40.99 -6.31 -11.37
C ASN A 240 40.05 -5.11 -11.41
N ALA A 241 40.62 -3.91 -11.39
CA ALA A 241 39.85 -2.68 -11.44
C ALA A 241 39.03 -2.55 -12.74
N PHE A 242 37.89 -1.89 -12.65
CA PHE A 242 37.01 -1.61 -13.79
C PHE A 242 37.57 -0.49 -14.67
N ALA A 243 37.60 -0.77 -15.96
CA ALA A 243 38.16 0.08 -17.00
C ALA A 243 37.31 0.01 -18.28
N PHE A 244 37.65 0.80 -19.29
CA PHE A 244 37.15 0.62 -20.65
C PHE A 244 38.06 -0.34 -21.40
N ALA A 245 37.48 -1.33 -22.08
CA ALA A 245 38.25 -2.17 -23.01
C ALA A 245 38.21 -1.59 -24.42
N VAL A 246 39.33 -1.68 -25.12
CA VAL A 246 39.44 -1.36 -26.55
C VAL A 246 40.17 -2.49 -27.28
N SER A 247 39.98 -2.56 -28.60
CA SER A 247 40.79 -3.46 -29.44
C SER A 247 42.28 -3.08 -29.34
N ARG A 248 43.14 -4.10 -29.19
CA ARG A 248 44.60 -3.93 -29.09
C ARG A 248 45.21 -3.26 -30.32
N ASP A 249 44.54 -3.36 -31.47
CA ASP A 249 44.96 -2.70 -32.70
C ASP A 249 44.70 -1.18 -32.67
N ASN A 250 43.86 -0.69 -31.75
CA ASN A 250 43.49 0.73 -31.61
C ASN A 250 44.20 1.43 -30.43
N ILE A 251 45.53 1.39 -30.44
CA ILE A 251 46.39 2.03 -29.42
C ILE A 251 46.16 3.55 -29.36
N ARG A 252 45.75 4.17 -30.47
CA ARG A 252 45.43 5.61 -30.51
C ARG A 252 44.24 5.94 -29.61
N LEU A 253 43.14 5.21 -29.74
CA LEU A 253 41.95 5.42 -28.90
C LEU A 253 42.26 5.15 -27.43
N LEU A 254 43.03 4.08 -27.13
CA LEU A 254 43.48 3.79 -25.77
C LEU A 254 44.21 4.99 -25.14
N ARG A 255 45.16 5.59 -25.87
CA ARG A 255 45.92 6.76 -25.40
C ARG A 255 44.99 7.95 -25.13
N ILE A 256 44.04 8.20 -26.02
CA ILE A 256 43.08 9.29 -25.89
C ILE A 256 42.20 9.12 -24.64
N ILE A 257 41.60 7.93 -24.46
CA ILE A 257 40.77 7.61 -23.29
C ILE A 257 41.59 7.78 -22.00
N ASN A 258 42.83 7.28 -21.97
CA ASN A 258 43.71 7.39 -20.80
C ASN A 258 44.06 8.84 -20.43
N SER A 259 44.24 9.71 -21.43
CA SER A 259 44.45 11.15 -21.21
C SER A 259 43.18 11.81 -20.66
N ALA A 260 42.01 11.47 -21.17
CA ALA A 260 40.74 12.00 -20.68
C ALA A 260 40.44 11.53 -19.24
N LEU A 261 40.58 10.23 -18.94
CA LEU A 261 40.44 9.71 -17.58
C LEU A 261 41.42 10.36 -16.59
N ARG A 262 42.62 10.73 -17.03
CA ARG A 262 43.60 11.45 -16.20
C ARG A 262 43.15 12.88 -15.86
N ALA A 263 42.39 13.51 -16.74
CA ALA A 263 41.91 14.88 -16.57
C ALA A 263 40.72 14.98 -15.61
N ILE A 264 40.04 13.85 -15.30
CA ILE A 264 38.92 13.82 -14.36
C ILE A 264 39.41 14.08 -12.93
N PRO A 265 38.94 15.14 -12.26
CA PRO A 265 39.32 15.47 -10.89
C PRO A 265 38.93 14.39 -9.86
N ALA A 266 39.71 14.25 -8.78
CA ALA A 266 39.48 13.21 -7.76
C ALA A 266 38.19 13.42 -6.94
N ASP A 267 37.74 14.66 -6.78
CA ASP A 267 36.47 15.04 -6.17
C ASP A 267 35.27 14.55 -6.99
N GLU A 268 35.31 14.68 -8.32
CA GLU A 268 34.27 14.13 -9.21
C GLU A 268 34.24 12.59 -9.14
N GLN A 269 35.39 11.94 -9.10
CA GLN A 269 35.47 10.46 -8.93
C GLN A 269 34.82 10.03 -7.60
N MET A 270 35.08 10.78 -6.52
CA MET A 270 34.48 10.53 -5.21
C MET A 270 32.96 10.79 -5.20
N GLU A 271 32.49 11.81 -5.93
CA GLU A 271 31.08 12.13 -6.03
C GLU A 271 30.29 11.03 -6.76
N ILE A 272 30.84 10.53 -7.87
CA ILE A 272 30.27 9.38 -8.60
C ILE A 272 30.17 8.17 -7.67
N LEU A 273 31.26 7.82 -6.98
CA LEU A 273 31.25 6.70 -6.03
C LEU A 273 30.24 6.93 -4.90
N ARG A 274 30.15 8.14 -4.34
CA ARG A 274 29.17 8.47 -3.31
C ARG A 274 27.74 8.28 -3.80
N ARG A 275 27.40 8.78 -4.99
CA ARG A 275 26.07 8.69 -5.60
C ARG A 275 25.61 7.24 -5.72
N TRP A 276 26.50 6.38 -6.19
CA TRP A 276 26.18 4.98 -6.49
C TRP A 276 26.44 4.01 -5.33
N SER A 277 27.06 4.46 -4.23
CA SER A 277 27.41 3.64 -3.06
C SER A 277 26.25 3.24 -2.13
N GLY A 278 25.04 3.77 -2.34
CA GLY A 278 23.90 3.51 -1.45
C GLY A 278 24.11 4.00 0.00
N GLY A 279 24.89 5.06 0.20
CA GLY A 279 25.18 5.66 1.51
C GLY A 279 26.38 5.06 2.26
N ASN A 280 26.83 3.85 1.90
CA ASN A 280 27.92 3.14 2.57
C ASN A 280 29.27 3.31 1.85
N LEU A 281 29.81 4.54 1.85
CA LEU A 281 31.11 4.89 1.26
C LEU A 281 32.32 4.19 1.92
N GLY A 282 32.19 3.77 3.18
CA GLY A 282 33.34 3.31 3.98
C GLY A 282 34.06 2.08 3.42
N LEU A 283 33.36 1.24 2.65
CA LEU A 283 33.92 0.03 2.02
C LEU A 283 34.45 0.28 0.60
N LEU A 284 34.01 1.35 -0.06
CA LEU A 284 34.26 1.63 -1.47
C LEU A 284 35.45 2.57 -1.61
N GLY A 285 36.66 2.01 -1.56
CA GLY A 285 37.92 2.76 -1.71
C GLY A 285 38.85 2.72 -0.50
N ALA A 286 38.49 2.00 0.57
CA ALA A 286 39.43 1.75 1.66
C ALA A 286 40.43 0.67 1.25
N GLU A 287 41.63 1.09 0.83
CA GLU A 287 42.81 0.22 0.84
C GLU A 287 42.87 -0.52 2.19
N ARG A 288 43.28 -1.80 2.18
CA ARG A 288 43.57 -2.54 3.43
C ARG A 288 44.33 -1.63 4.38
N LEU A 289 43.91 -1.60 5.64
CA LEU A 289 44.45 -0.69 6.63
C LEU A 289 46.00 -0.75 6.60
N HIS A 290 46.64 0.41 6.47
CA HIS A 290 48.11 0.48 6.41
C HIS A 290 48.71 0.15 7.79
N LEU A 291 48.98 -1.14 7.98
CA LEU A 291 49.62 -1.67 9.18
C LEU A 291 51.14 -1.54 9.08
N SER A 292 51.78 -1.17 10.19
CA SER A 292 53.24 -1.21 10.30
C SER A 292 53.75 -2.64 10.18
N THR A 293 55.03 -2.80 9.84
CA THR A 293 55.64 -4.14 9.71
C THR A 293 55.54 -4.97 11.00
N ARG A 294 55.49 -4.32 12.18
CA ARG A 294 55.28 -5.02 13.47
C ARG A 294 53.86 -5.53 13.59
N GLU A 295 52.87 -4.69 13.27
CA GLU A 295 51.44 -5.04 13.31
C GLU A 295 51.10 -6.12 12.28
N GLN A 296 51.59 -6.02 11.04
CA GLN A 296 51.38 -7.05 10.02
C GLN A 296 51.90 -8.43 10.46
N ARG A 297 53.12 -8.49 11.02
CA ARG A 297 53.65 -9.73 11.60
C ARG A 297 52.84 -10.22 12.78
N TRP A 298 52.27 -9.30 13.57
CA TRP A 298 51.42 -9.66 14.69
C TRP A 298 50.13 -10.32 14.20
N VAL A 299 49.44 -9.72 13.21
CA VAL A 299 48.23 -10.28 12.57
C VAL A 299 48.51 -11.66 11.98
N GLN A 300 49.62 -11.83 11.27
CA GLN A 300 50.02 -13.13 10.71
C GLN A 300 50.27 -14.22 11.78
N ARG A 301 50.73 -13.83 12.98
CA ARG A 301 50.96 -14.77 14.09
C ARG A 301 49.70 -15.03 14.92
N HIS A 302 48.78 -14.08 14.94
CA HIS A 302 47.54 -14.12 15.72
C HIS A 302 46.34 -13.86 14.80
N PRO A 303 46.07 -14.76 13.83
CA PRO A 303 44.97 -14.58 12.89
C PRO A 303 43.60 -14.63 13.58
N ARG A 304 43.53 -15.22 14.78
CA ARG A 304 42.34 -15.28 15.62
C ARG A 304 42.59 -14.65 16.98
N VAL A 305 41.71 -13.75 17.39
CA VAL A 305 41.77 -13.00 18.65
C VAL A 305 40.61 -13.43 19.54
N ARG A 306 40.89 -13.85 20.78
CA ARG A 306 39.84 -14.27 21.72
C ARG A 306 39.19 -13.07 22.38
N VAL A 307 37.89 -12.92 22.18
CA VAL A 307 37.09 -11.79 22.69
C VAL A 307 36.15 -12.30 23.77
N VAL A 308 36.16 -11.69 24.95
CA VAL A 308 35.09 -11.91 25.95
C VAL A 308 34.00 -10.86 25.78
N ALA A 309 32.74 -11.31 25.79
CA ALA A 309 31.58 -10.44 25.71
C ALA A 309 30.53 -10.82 26.74
N SER A 310 29.80 -9.85 27.27
CA SER A 310 28.66 -10.09 28.16
C SER A 310 27.50 -10.73 27.39
N ASP A 311 26.79 -11.66 28.03
CA ASP A 311 25.56 -12.26 27.52
C ASP A 311 24.30 -11.41 27.84
N GLN A 312 24.44 -10.39 28.70
CA GLN A 312 23.31 -9.63 29.27
C GLN A 312 23.51 -8.12 29.06
N MET A 313 23.98 -7.70 27.89
CA MET A 313 24.24 -6.29 27.58
C MET A 313 23.60 -5.84 26.26
N LEU A 314 22.32 -6.18 26.06
CA LEU A 314 21.54 -5.74 24.91
C LEU A 314 21.37 -4.20 24.89
N PRO A 315 21.47 -3.54 23.72
CA PRO A 315 21.75 -4.07 22.37
C PRO A 315 23.24 -4.14 22.01
N LEU A 316 24.16 -3.87 22.95
CA LEU A 316 25.60 -3.79 22.68
C LEU A 316 26.24 -5.15 22.45
N ALA A 317 25.90 -6.14 23.28
CA ALA A 317 26.39 -7.51 23.19
C ALA A 317 25.38 -8.48 23.81
N SER A 318 25.10 -9.56 23.08
CA SER A 318 24.27 -10.68 23.50
C SER A 318 24.70 -11.94 22.75
N PHE A 319 24.10 -13.08 23.07
CA PHE A 319 24.27 -14.33 22.32
C PHE A 319 22.93 -14.89 21.86
N THR A 320 22.90 -15.47 20.66
CA THR A 320 21.74 -16.22 20.16
C THR A 320 21.56 -17.54 20.90
N ALA A 321 20.40 -18.18 20.70
CA ALA A 321 20.16 -19.55 21.15
C ALA A 321 21.17 -20.57 20.58
N GLN A 322 21.87 -20.22 19.49
CA GLN A 322 22.89 -21.05 18.84
C GLN A 322 24.31 -20.73 19.33
N GLY A 323 24.46 -19.78 20.26
CA GLY A 323 25.74 -19.40 20.86
C GLY A 323 26.58 -18.45 20.00
N GLN A 324 26.02 -17.82 18.97
CA GLN A 324 26.68 -16.77 18.18
C GLN A 324 26.47 -15.40 18.84
N GLN A 325 27.49 -14.54 18.82
CA GLN A 325 27.38 -13.18 19.35
C GLN A 325 26.48 -12.33 18.43
N GLU A 326 25.58 -11.57 19.04
CA GLU A 326 24.78 -10.51 18.41
C GLU A 326 24.96 -9.18 19.15
N GLY A 327 24.55 -8.09 18.52
CA GLY A 327 24.62 -6.74 19.08
C GLY A 327 25.60 -5.84 18.34
N LEU A 328 25.56 -4.55 18.67
CA LEU A 328 26.38 -3.52 18.03
C LEU A 328 27.88 -3.84 18.04
N SER A 329 28.39 -4.45 19.12
CA SER A 329 29.82 -4.81 19.18
C SER A 329 30.20 -5.91 18.20
N ALA A 330 29.28 -6.83 17.87
CA ALA A 330 29.51 -7.85 16.83
C ALA A 330 29.61 -7.20 15.44
N ASP A 331 28.75 -6.21 15.16
CA ASP A 331 28.75 -5.47 13.90
C ASP A 331 30.04 -4.65 13.72
N VAL A 332 30.49 -3.98 14.79
CA VAL A 332 31.75 -3.22 14.79
C VAL A 332 32.95 -4.16 14.62
N LEU A 333 32.98 -5.31 15.32
CA LEU A 333 34.04 -6.32 15.15
C LEU A 333 34.07 -6.88 13.73
N SER A 334 32.91 -7.07 13.10
CA SER A 334 32.81 -7.48 11.69
C SER A 334 33.47 -6.46 10.75
N ARG A 335 33.23 -5.16 10.96
CA ARG A 335 33.91 -4.10 10.19
C ARG A 335 35.41 -4.05 10.43
N ILE A 336 35.85 -4.26 11.68
CA ILE A 336 37.28 -4.35 11.99
C ILE A 336 37.91 -5.57 11.31
N SER A 337 37.22 -6.72 11.31
CA SER A 337 37.66 -7.94 10.63
C SER A 337 37.91 -7.69 9.14
N LEU A 338 36.97 -7.01 8.46
CA LEU A 338 37.11 -6.70 7.03
C LEU A 338 38.34 -5.81 6.75
N ARG A 339 38.64 -4.85 7.62
CA ARG A 339 39.76 -3.89 7.39
C ARG A 339 41.14 -4.40 7.79
N THR A 340 41.19 -5.34 8.72
CA THR A 340 42.45 -5.83 9.33
C THR A 340 42.80 -7.26 8.97
N GLY A 341 41.83 -8.07 8.52
CA GLY A 341 41.97 -9.51 8.32
C GLY A 341 41.92 -10.35 9.59
N LEU A 342 41.83 -9.73 10.79
CA LEU A 342 41.72 -10.45 12.05
C LEU A 342 40.36 -11.14 12.16
N LYS A 343 40.35 -12.38 12.66
CA LYS A 343 39.12 -13.10 13.04
C LYS A 343 38.94 -13.05 14.55
N PHE A 344 37.69 -12.98 15.01
CA PHE A 344 37.36 -12.81 16.42
C PHE A 344 36.62 -14.05 16.97
N ASP A 345 37.22 -14.70 17.95
CA ASP A 345 36.64 -15.83 18.68
C ASP A 345 35.93 -15.31 19.93
N VAL A 346 34.64 -15.07 19.80
CA VAL A 346 33.86 -14.45 20.88
C VAL A 346 33.32 -15.52 21.81
N VAL A 347 33.61 -15.37 23.10
CA VAL A 347 33.12 -16.24 24.17
C VAL A 347 32.34 -15.43 25.19
N SER A 348 31.31 -16.05 25.78
CA SER A 348 30.56 -15.44 26.88
C SER A 348 31.46 -15.30 28.10
N GLY A 349 31.69 -14.07 28.53
CA GLY A 349 32.36 -13.73 29.77
C GLY A 349 31.33 -13.14 30.71
N GLY A 350 31.16 -13.73 31.90
CA GLY A 350 30.11 -13.36 32.85
C GLY A 350 30.15 -11.91 33.33
N SER A 351 30.40 -11.69 34.62
CA SER A 351 30.38 -10.31 35.16
C SER A 351 31.57 -9.47 34.65
N MET A 352 31.41 -8.15 34.60
CA MET A 352 32.48 -7.24 34.17
C MET A 352 33.82 -7.47 34.88
N PRO A 353 33.89 -7.69 36.22
CA PRO A 353 35.14 -8.03 36.89
C PRO A 353 35.77 -9.34 36.40
N GLN A 354 34.97 -10.35 36.06
CA GLN A 354 35.46 -11.61 35.51
C GLN A 354 36.04 -11.42 34.10
N GLN A 355 35.41 -10.57 33.28
CA GLN A 355 35.93 -10.24 31.96
C GLN A 355 37.27 -9.47 32.05
N ILE A 356 37.38 -8.51 32.97
CA ILE A 356 38.62 -7.77 33.22
C ILE A 356 39.73 -8.73 33.68
N ASP A 357 39.44 -9.65 34.61
CA ASP A 357 40.40 -10.69 35.04
C ASP A 357 40.82 -11.60 33.87
N ALA A 358 39.87 -12.03 33.04
CA ALA A 358 40.16 -12.89 31.89
C ALA A 358 41.12 -12.21 30.90
N VAL A 359 40.96 -10.92 30.66
CA VAL A 359 41.85 -10.17 29.76
C VAL A 359 43.18 -9.82 30.41
N SER A 360 43.19 -9.39 31.67
CA SER A 360 44.43 -9.01 32.37
C SER A 360 45.36 -10.22 32.59
N THR A 361 44.78 -11.41 32.83
CA THR A 361 45.53 -12.67 32.98
C THR A 361 45.88 -13.36 31.66
N GLY A 362 45.41 -12.84 30.52
CA GLY A 362 45.68 -13.38 29.18
C GLY A 362 44.86 -14.63 28.80
N LYS A 363 43.82 -14.97 29.57
CA LYS A 363 42.83 -16.00 29.19
C LYS A 363 42.02 -15.58 27.97
N ALA A 364 41.76 -14.28 27.83
CA ALA A 364 41.22 -13.64 26.64
C ALA A 364 42.15 -12.50 26.20
N ASP A 365 42.11 -12.14 24.93
CA ASP A 365 42.98 -11.12 24.34
C ASP A 365 42.34 -9.72 24.43
N MET A 366 41.00 -9.67 24.34
CA MET A 366 40.23 -8.43 24.45
C MET A 366 38.80 -8.64 24.98
N MET A 367 38.13 -7.55 25.36
CA MET A 367 36.72 -7.46 25.73
C MET A 367 35.94 -6.68 24.68
N ALA A 368 34.75 -7.15 24.32
CA ALA A 368 33.90 -6.53 23.31
C ALA A 368 33.32 -5.18 23.75
N VAL A 369 32.95 -5.04 25.02
CA VAL A 369 32.31 -3.83 25.56
C VAL A 369 32.87 -3.52 26.94
N VAL A 370 33.47 -2.35 27.09
CA VAL A 370 33.82 -1.80 28.41
C VAL A 370 33.64 -0.30 28.44
N THR A 371 33.05 0.19 29.53
CA THR A 371 32.97 1.61 29.87
C THR A 371 34.21 1.98 30.68
N PRO A 372 35.09 2.87 30.19
CA PRO A 372 36.29 3.26 30.93
C PRO A 372 35.96 3.82 32.31
N THR A 373 36.62 3.30 33.34
CA THR A 373 36.60 3.82 34.72
C THR A 373 38.02 4.06 35.21
N ILE A 374 38.19 4.97 36.18
CA ILE A 374 39.51 5.31 36.74
C ILE A 374 40.16 4.06 37.36
N GLU A 375 39.39 3.27 38.12
CA GLU A 375 39.87 2.07 38.82
C GLU A 375 40.31 0.91 37.90
N GLY A 376 39.72 0.79 36.69
CA GLY A 376 40.04 -0.29 35.74
C GLY A 376 41.21 0.00 34.78
N SER A 377 41.64 1.26 34.71
CA SER A 377 42.64 1.73 33.75
C SER A 377 44.05 1.16 33.95
N ASP A 378 44.35 0.64 35.14
CA ASP A 378 45.64 0.04 35.46
C ASP A 378 45.79 -1.38 34.89
N GLN A 379 44.69 -2.10 34.66
CA GLN A 379 44.69 -3.52 34.28
C GLN A 379 44.48 -3.76 32.78
N VAL A 380 43.66 -2.92 32.15
CA VAL A 380 43.31 -3.03 30.72
C VAL A 380 43.52 -1.69 30.02
N ARG A 381 43.78 -1.73 28.72
CA ARG A 381 43.90 -0.55 27.86
C ARG A 381 42.64 -0.40 27.03
N PHE A 382 42.09 0.81 26.99
CA PHE A 382 40.86 1.12 26.24
C PHE A 382 41.19 1.72 24.88
N THR A 383 40.51 1.24 23.83
CA THR A 383 40.53 1.89 22.51
C THR A 383 39.78 3.22 22.54
N ARG A 384 39.83 3.97 21.43
CA ARG A 384 38.84 5.02 21.19
C ARG A 384 37.41 4.46 21.26
N PRO A 385 36.44 5.26 21.72
CA PRO A 385 35.06 4.80 21.82
C PRO A 385 34.46 4.61 20.44
N TYR A 386 33.82 3.47 20.22
CA TYR A 386 33.01 3.21 19.02
C TYR A 386 31.55 3.66 19.21
N LEU A 387 31.11 3.86 20.46
CA LEU A 387 29.82 4.45 20.78
C LEU A 387 29.95 5.44 21.94
N THR A 388 29.40 6.64 21.75
CA THR A 388 29.20 7.62 22.82
C THR A 388 27.71 7.90 22.96
N THR A 389 27.17 7.72 24.17
CA THR A 389 25.72 7.82 24.41
C THR A 389 25.46 8.48 25.77
N PRO A 390 24.45 9.37 25.89
CA PRO A 390 24.09 9.96 27.18
C PRO A 390 23.73 8.89 28.20
N ARG A 391 23.98 9.18 29.48
CA ARG A 391 23.37 8.43 30.59
C ARG A 391 22.01 9.04 30.91
N VAL A 392 21.06 8.20 31.30
CA VAL A 392 19.70 8.61 31.57
C VAL A 392 19.15 7.97 32.83
N LEU A 393 18.18 8.66 33.43
CA LEU A 393 17.36 8.18 34.54
C LEU A 393 16.15 7.44 33.97
N ILE A 394 15.91 6.24 34.49
CA ILE A 394 14.76 5.39 34.16
C ILE A 394 13.89 5.28 35.40
N THR A 395 12.61 5.59 35.27
CA THR A 395 11.61 5.45 36.34
C THR A 395 10.39 4.70 35.81
N ARG A 396 9.44 4.40 36.70
CA ARG A 396 8.17 3.80 36.26
C ARG A 396 7.27 4.88 35.65
N VAL A 397 6.45 4.47 34.68
CA VAL A 397 5.46 5.36 34.04
C VAL A 397 4.42 5.87 35.05
N ASP A 398 4.14 5.10 36.10
CA ASP A 398 3.17 5.42 37.15
C ASP A 398 3.73 6.25 38.32
N ASP A 399 4.98 6.75 38.21
CA ASP A 399 5.69 7.51 39.26
C ASP A 399 6.07 8.91 38.75
N PRO A 400 5.08 9.83 38.58
CA PRO A 400 5.32 11.18 38.03
C PRO A 400 6.11 12.09 38.98
N ASP A 401 6.21 11.73 40.26
CA ASP A 401 6.96 12.48 41.28
C ASP A 401 8.48 12.21 41.21
N THR A 402 8.92 11.39 40.26
CA THR A 402 10.32 10.99 40.10
C THR A 402 10.77 11.21 38.65
N MET A 403 11.05 12.46 38.29
CA MET A 403 11.41 12.82 36.91
C MET A 403 12.90 13.16 36.77
N THR A 404 13.49 13.72 37.82
CA THR A 404 14.89 14.19 37.84
C THR A 404 15.72 13.50 38.91
N LEU A 405 17.03 13.69 38.86
CA LEU A 405 17.93 13.13 39.87
C LEU A 405 17.78 13.84 41.23
N GLU A 406 17.39 15.11 41.24
CA GLU A 406 17.02 15.87 42.42
C GLU A 406 15.86 15.20 43.18
N ASP A 407 14.86 14.69 42.45
CA ASP A 407 13.69 14.02 43.01
C ASP A 407 14.02 12.65 43.63
N MET A 408 15.22 12.13 43.39
CA MET A 408 15.71 10.86 43.92
C MET A 408 16.30 10.97 45.33
N VAL A 409 16.44 12.18 45.89
CA VAL A 409 16.95 12.37 47.26
C VAL A 409 16.01 11.67 48.25
N GLY A 410 16.58 10.76 49.06
CA GLY A 410 15.83 9.90 49.98
C GLY A 410 15.19 8.66 49.34
N LYS A 411 15.27 8.50 48.01
CA LYS A 411 14.76 7.35 47.26
C LYS A 411 15.89 6.39 46.90
N ARG A 412 15.52 5.18 46.45
CA ARG A 412 16.47 4.12 46.04
C ARG A 412 16.76 4.19 44.55
N LEU A 413 18.02 4.42 44.19
CA LEU A 413 18.53 4.48 42.82
C LEU A 413 19.35 3.23 42.51
N ALA A 414 18.90 2.43 41.54
CA ALA A 414 19.64 1.28 41.04
C ALA A 414 20.77 1.71 40.10
N VAL A 415 22.00 1.32 40.41
CA VAL A 415 23.18 1.62 39.58
C VAL A 415 23.98 0.34 39.35
N PRO A 416 24.38 0.03 38.09
CA PRO A 416 25.26 -1.10 37.81
C PRO A 416 26.57 -1.04 38.59
N ARG A 417 27.02 -2.20 39.08
CA ARG A 417 28.27 -2.31 39.84
C ARG A 417 29.47 -1.83 39.04
N GLY A 418 30.29 -0.99 39.68
CA GLY A 418 31.54 -0.47 39.10
C GLY A 418 31.36 0.65 38.08
N ASP A 419 30.17 1.21 37.87
CA ASP A 419 30.02 2.42 37.06
C ASP A 419 30.49 3.66 37.85
N ALA A 420 31.42 4.42 37.25
CA ALA A 420 31.96 5.65 37.82
C ALA A 420 30.88 6.72 38.09
N VAL A 421 29.69 6.58 37.47
CA VAL A 421 28.56 7.48 37.73
C VAL A 421 28.10 7.43 39.19
N ARG A 422 28.28 6.32 39.91
CA ARG A 422 27.88 6.21 41.32
C ARG A 422 28.62 7.22 42.20
N GLU A 423 29.93 7.35 42.02
CA GLU A 423 30.74 8.28 42.81
C GLU A 423 30.40 9.73 42.50
N LEU A 424 30.15 10.02 41.21
CA LEU A 424 29.70 11.33 40.75
C LEU A 424 28.36 11.73 41.39
N ILE A 425 27.37 10.84 41.33
CA ILE A 425 26.05 11.07 41.92
C ILE A 425 26.15 11.18 43.44
N ASN A 426 26.96 10.34 44.10
CA ASN A 426 27.11 10.40 45.55
C ASN A 426 27.77 11.71 46.03
N ARG A 427 28.67 12.27 45.22
CA ARG A 427 29.31 13.57 45.50
C ARG A 427 28.30 14.73 45.35
N ASP A 428 27.54 14.71 44.26
CA ASP A 428 26.67 15.83 43.88
C ASP A 428 25.28 15.75 44.56
N TYR A 429 24.82 14.54 44.92
CA TYR A 429 23.52 14.23 45.55
C TYR A 429 23.64 13.16 46.67
N PRO A 430 24.25 13.47 47.83
CA PRO A 430 24.58 12.50 48.87
C PRO A 430 23.37 11.87 49.60
N GLY A 431 22.16 12.40 49.38
CA GLY A 431 20.93 11.87 50.01
C GLY A 431 20.27 10.71 49.25
N ILE A 432 20.79 10.32 48.08
CA ILE A 432 20.26 9.22 47.28
C ILE A 432 20.75 7.87 47.84
N GLN A 433 19.84 6.90 48.00
CA GLN A 433 20.19 5.57 48.46
C GLN A 433 20.50 4.65 47.28
N PHE A 434 21.74 4.16 47.16
CA PHE A 434 22.12 3.30 46.05
C PHE A 434 21.71 1.83 46.28
N VAL A 435 21.09 1.23 45.26
CA VAL A 435 20.89 -0.22 45.16
C VAL A 435 21.84 -0.75 44.08
N GLU A 436 22.67 -1.71 44.45
CA GLU A 436 23.66 -2.26 43.54
C GLU A 436 23.01 -3.29 42.61
N ALA A 437 23.20 -3.12 41.31
CA ALA A 437 22.73 -4.04 40.28
C ALA A 437 23.92 -4.74 39.60
N ASP A 438 23.76 -6.02 39.27
CA ASP A 438 24.84 -6.79 38.62
C ASP A 438 25.11 -6.34 37.18
N ASN A 439 24.08 -5.89 36.47
CA ASN A 439 24.15 -5.42 35.09
C ASN A 439 23.02 -4.41 34.77
N PRO A 440 23.11 -3.69 33.63
CA PRO A 440 22.09 -2.75 33.18
C PRO A 440 20.65 -3.30 33.16
N THR A 441 20.46 -4.54 32.74
CA THR A 441 19.14 -5.19 32.69
C THR A 441 18.58 -5.45 34.10
N HIS A 442 19.42 -5.91 35.03
CA HIS A 442 19.05 -6.10 36.43
C HIS A 442 18.67 -4.75 37.09
N ALA A 443 19.38 -3.67 36.77
CA ALA A 443 19.04 -2.33 37.28
C ALA A 443 17.61 -1.91 36.89
N MET A 444 17.21 -2.14 35.64
CA MET A 444 15.85 -1.84 35.18
C MET A 444 14.81 -2.78 35.79
N ALA A 445 15.13 -4.07 35.96
CA ALA A 445 14.24 -5.02 36.60
C ALA A 445 13.92 -4.64 38.07
N LEU A 446 14.89 -4.07 38.80
CA LEU A 446 14.70 -3.56 40.16
C LEU A 446 13.73 -2.36 40.21
N VAL A 447 13.66 -1.54 39.16
CA VAL A 447 12.70 -0.44 39.08
C VAL A 447 11.32 -0.97 38.71
N ALA A 448 11.25 -1.87 37.73
CA ALA A 448 10.01 -2.48 37.27
C ALA A 448 9.29 -3.27 38.39
N ASN A 449 10.04 -3.94 39.28
CA ASN A 449 9.47 -4.68 40.40
C ASN A 449 9.26 -3.84 41.69
N GLY A 450 9.57 -2.53 41.64
CA GLY A 450 9.41 -1.61 42.78
C GLY A 450 10.49 -1.67 43.86
N SER A 451 11.56 -2.47 43.67
CA SER A 451 12.70 -2.53 44.60
C SER A 451 13.57 -1.28 44.56
N ALA A 452 13.51 -0.50 43.49
CA ALA A 452 14.10 0.83 43.34
C ALA A 452 13.07 1.79 42.71
N GLN A 453 13.22 3.09 42.99
CA GLN A 453 12.37 4.13 42.40
C GLN A 453 12.94 4.67 41.08
N GLY A 454 14.25 4.53 40.85
CA GLY A 454 14.88 4.87 39.58
C GLY A 454 16.10 4.02 39.31
N ALA A 455 16.56 4.00 38.07
CA ALA A 455 17.81 3.37 37.64
C ALA A 455 18.60 4.31 36.72
N VAL A 456 19.93 4.19 36.74
CA VAL A 456 20.80 4.88 35.78
C VAL A 456 21.31 3.90 34.74
N ASN A 457 21.14 4.23 33.46
CA ASN A 457 21.64 3.42 32.37
C ASN A 457 22.06 4.30 31.17
N SER A 458 22.74 3.73 30.18
CA SER A 458 22.97 4.43 28.90
C SER A 458 21.66 4.53 28.11
N LEU A 459 21.45 5.64 27.39
CA LEU A 459 20.22 5.87 26.61
C LEU A 459 19.95 4.75 25.60
N VAL A 460 21.00 4.23 24.94
CA VAL A 460 20.88 3.13 23.97
C VAL A 460 20.32 1.86 24.61
N ASN A 461 20.85 1.44 25.77
CA ASN A 461 20.35 0.27 26.50
C ASN A 461 18.93 0.52 27.04
N ALA A 462 18.69 1.69 27.62
CA ALA A 462 17.41 2.04 28.22
C ALA A 462 16.28 2.01 27.19
N ARG A 463 16.45 2.70 26.05
CA ARG A 463 15.44 2.73 24.98
C ARG A 463 15.18 1.34 24.42
N TYR A 464 16.23 0.60 24.12
CA TYR A 464 16.10 -0.74 23.56
C TYR A 464 15.36 -1.70 24.51
N LEU A 465 15.74 -1.72 25.79
CA LEU A 465 15.10 -2.59 26.79
C LEU A 465 13.67 -2.15 27.13
N ILE A 466 13.39 -0.83 27.13
CA ILE A 466 12.02 -0.32 27.26
C ILE A 466 11.18 -0.81 26.08
N ALA A 467 11.64 -0.58 24.85
CA ALA A 467 10.91 -1.02 23.65
C ALA A 467 10.67 -2.54 23.63
N LEU A 468 11.66 -3.34 24.03
CA LEU A 468 11.61 -4.80 23.99
C LEU A 468 10.78 -5.42 25.13
N GLN A 469 10.88 -4.90 26.36
CA GLN A 469 10.38 -5.58 27.56
C GLN A 469 9.51 -4.72 28.49
N TYR A 470 9.67 -3.39 28.47
CA TYR A 470 9.08 -2.51 29.49
C TYR A 470 8.28 -1.32 28.93
N ARG A 471 7.77 -1.42 27.70
CA ARG A 471 7.15 -0.33 26.92
C ARG A 471 6.10 0.45 27.72
N ASP A 472 5.29 -0.26 28.51
CA ASP A 472 4.17 0.31 29.28
C ASP A 472 4.47 0.45 30.78
N THR A 473 5.71 0.17 31.20
CA THR A 473 6.08 0.06 32.63
C THR A 473 7.19 1.02 33.02
N LEU A 474 8.19 1.19 32.16
CA LEU A 474 9.36 2.04 32.42
C LEU A 474 9.46 3.15 31.37
N GLN A 475 9.94 4.31 31.79
CA GLN A 475 10.18 5.45 30.92
C GLN A 475 11.55 6.08 31.20
N VAL A 476 12.11 6.72 30.18
CA VAL A 476 13.28 7.59 30.33
C VAL A 476 12.80 9.00 30.65
N THR A 477 13.25 9.58 31.75
CA THR A 477 12.75 10.89 32.22
C THR A 477 13.74 12.03 32.03
N SER A 478 15.03 11.80 32.29
CA SER A 478 16.06 12.84 32.23
C SER A 478 17.45 12.27 31.94
N THR A 479 18.39 13.13 31.54
CA THR A 479 19.81 12.79 31.43
C THR A 479 20.50 12.88 32.80
N VAL A 480 21.52 12.04 33.02
CA VAL A 480 22.25 11.93 34.29
C VAL A 480 23.72 12.30 34.09
N GLY A 481 24.16 13.37 34.75
CA GLY A 481 25.54 13.86 34.72
C GLY A 481 25.92 14.57 33.41
N SER A 482 27.13 15.14 33.39
CA SER A 482 27.69 15.86 32.23
C SER A 482 28.55 14.99 31.31
N GLU A 483 29.00 13.84 31.79
CA GLU A 483 29.83 12.92 31.03
C GLU A 483 29.01 11.80 30.38
N PRO A 484 29.06 11.62 29.05
CA PRO A 484 28.36 10.53 28.39
C PRO A 484 29.02 9.18 28.71
N ALA A 485 28.24 8.11 28.59
CA ALA A 485 28.79 6.76 28.59
C ALA A 485 29.55 6.51 27.27
N ARG A 486 30.79 6.02 27.40
CA ARG A 486 31.70 5.74 26.28
C ARG A 486 31.93 4.24 26.23
N MET A 487 31.47 3.59 25.17
CA MET A 487 31.70 2.15 24.96
C MET A 487 32.98 1.97 24.14
N THR A 488 33.92 1.21 24.69
CA THR A 488 35.25 0.97 24.11
C THR A 488 35.54 -0.52 24.08
N PHE A 489 36.51 -0.94 23.27
CA PHE A 489 37.14 -2.24 23.43
C PHE A 489 38.21 -2.17 24.53
N GLY A 490 38.30 -3.23 25.34
CA GLY A 490 39.33 -3.37 26.36
C GLY A 490 40.34 -4.43 25.95
N VAL A 491 41.61 -4.09 25.82
CA VAL A 491 42.66 -5.06 25.52
C VAL A 491 43.60 -5.24 26.71
N ASN A 492 44.31 -6.36 26.75
CA ASN A 492 45.37 -6.54 27.73
C ASN A 492 46.40 -5.41 27.59
N ARG A 493 46.79 -4.78 28.71
CA ARG A 493 47.69 -3.62 28.72
C ARG A 493 49.05 -3.88 28.04
N GLY A 494 49.52 -5.12 28.04
CA GLY A 494 50.75 -5.56 27.39
C GLY A 494 50.64 -5.78 25.87
N GLN A 495 49.43 -5.89 25.30
CA GLN A 495 49.22 -6.10 23.86
C GLN A 495 49.12 -4.77 23.10
N LEU A 496 50.26 -4.07 22.97
CA LEU A 496 50.31 -2.77 22.29
C LEU A 496 50.00 -2.86 20.79
N GLU A 497 50.40 -3.94 20.14
CA GLU A 497 50.10 -4.18 18.72
C GLU A 497 48.60 -4.33 18.48
N LEU A 498 47.91 -5.18 19.26
CA LEU A 498 46.46 -5.35 19.13
C LEU A 498 45.71 -4.04 19.39
N TYR A 499 46.09 -3.31 20.45
CA TYR A 499 45.56 -1.97 20.71
C TYR A 499 45.69 -1.05 19.50
N SER A 500 46.90 -0.93 18.95
CA SER A 500 47.20 -0.03 17.83
C SER A 500 46.44 -0.42 16.55
N ILE A 501 46.31 -1.73 16.28
CA ILE A 501 45.53 -2.25 15.15
C ILE A 501 44.04 -1.87 15.31
N LEU A 502 43.44 -2.13 16.48
CA LEU A 502 42.03 -1.81 16.74
C LEU A 502 41.77 -0.30 16.66
N ASP A 503 42.67 0.53 17.21
CA ASP A 503 42.49 1.98 17.21
C ASP A 503 42.59 2.57 15.79
N LYS A 504 43.53 2.07 14.97
CA LYS A 504 43.61 2.42 13.54
C LYS A 504 42.40 1.92 12.76
N ALA A 505 41.89 0.73 13.05
CA ALA A 505 40.70 0.20 12.41
C ALA A 505 39.46 1.05 12.73
N LEU A 506 39.26 1.42 14.00
CA LEU A 506 38.18 2.33 14.41
C LEU A 506 38.32 3.73 13.80
N LEU A 507 39.54 4.23 13.61
CA LEU A 507 39.81 5.49 12.90
C LEU A 507 39.42 5.43 11.41
N SER A 508 39.57 4.26 10.79
CA SER A 508 39.27 4.06 9.37
C SER A 508 37.79 3.85 9.07
N ILE A 509 36.94 3.66 10.08
CA ILE A 509 35.48 3.60 9.92
C ILE A 509 34.94 5.04 9.92
N PRO A 510 34.37 5.55 8.80
CA PRO A 510 33.82 6.90 8.75
C PRO A 510 32.66 7.09 9.74
N PRO A 511 32.43 8.32 10.25
CA PRO A 511 31.33 8.59 11.17
C PRO A 511 29.95 8.16 10.63
N GLN A 512 29.71 8.34 9.32
CA GLN A 512 28.47 7.93 8.66
C GLN A 512 28.28 6.41 8.68
N GLU A 513 29.33 5.64 8.36
CA GLU A 513 29.28 4.17 8.46
C GLU A 513 29.03 3.73 9.92
N MET A 514 29.65 4.40 10.90
CA MET A 514 29.41 4.10 12.31
C MET A 514 27.96 4.40 12.72
N ASP A 515 27.38 5.52 12.27
CA ASP A 515 25.98 5.84 12.51
C ASP A 515 25.04 4.82 11.85
N ASP A 516 25.37 4.33 10.65
CA ASP A 516 24.63 3.25 9.97
C ASP A 516 24.67 1.94 10.76
N LEU A 517 25.81 1.59 11.37
CA LEU A 517 25.90 0.44 12.27
C LEU A 517 25.04 0.62 13.53
N ILE A 518 24.94 1.84 14.05
CA ILE A 518 24.23 2.14 15.29
C ILE A 518 22.71 2.28 15.06
N SER A 519 22.30 2.76 13.89
CA SER A 519 20.90 3.09 13.55
C SER A 519 19.89 1.94 13.78
N PRO A 520 20.16 0.68 13.34
CA PRO A 520 19.29 -0.46 13.62
C PRO A 520 19.06 -0.69 15.12
N TRP A 521 20.06 -0.40 15.94
CA TRP A 521 20.01 -0.57 17.39
C TRP A 521 19.44 0.65 18.14
N ARG A 522 19.19 1.78 17.45
CA ARG A 522 18.55 3.01 18.01
C ARG A 522 17.05 3.10 17.74
N THR A 523 16.56 2.44 16.69
CA THR A 523 15.19 2.58 16.21
C THR A 523 14.24 1.69 17.03
N ASP A 524 13.02 2.16 17.29
CA ASP A 524 12.03 1.41 18.07
C ASP A 524 11.66 0.14 17.30
N VAL A 525 12.27 -0.99 17.68
CA VAL A 525 11.95 -2.31 17.16
C VAL A 525 10.53 -2.66 17.63
N VAL A 526 9.53 -2.33 16.81
CA VAL A 526 8.15 -2.78 17.00
C VAL A 526 8.07 -4.25 16.59
N ILE A 527 8.53 -5.16 17.44
CA ILE A 527 8.12 -6.57 17.35
C ILE A 527 6.81 -6.68 18.14
N GLU A 528 5.71 -6.31 17.49
CA GLU A 528 4.37 -6.60 17.99
C GLU A 528 4.00 -8.06 17.69
N ASP A 529 4.59 -8.99 18.42
CA ASP A 529 4.18 -10.40 18.34
C ASP A 529 3.01 -10.65 19.31
N HIS A 530 1.81 -10.16 18.90
CA HIS A 530 0.55 -10.27 19.64
C HIS A 530 0.24 -11.69 20.15
N TRP A 531 0.76 -12.71 19.45
CA TRP A 531 0.59 -14.12 19.76
C TRP A 531 1.23 -14.52 21.09
N LEU A 532 2.49 -14.11 21.33
CA LEU A 532 3.22 -14.46 22.55
C LEU A 532 2.58 -13.84 23.80
N ARG A 533 2.10 -12.59 23.69
CA ARG A 533 1.47 -11.84 24.81
C ARG A 533 0.14 -12.45 25.25
N HIS A 534 -0.65 -13.00 24.31
CA HIS A 534 -1.99 -13.53 24.59
C HIS A 534 -2.09 -15.07 24.53
N ARG A 535 -0.98 -15.79 24.33
CA ARG A 535 -0.99 -17.26 24.20
C ARG A 535 -1.73 -17.96 25.34
N SER A 536 -1.55 -17.52 26.57
CA SER A 536 -2.24 -18.08 27.75
C SER A 536 -3.74 -17.85 27.70
N ALA A 537 -4.17 -16.63 27.37
CA ALA A 537 -5.59 -16.27 27.23
C ALA A 537 -6.26 -17.03 26.08
N ILE A 538 -5.57 -17.19 24.95
CA ILE A 538 -6.04 -17.96 23.79
C ILE A 538 -6.22 -19.44 24.16
N ILE A 539 -5.23 -20.05 24.82
CA ILE A 539 -5.31 -21.45 25.27
C ILE A 539 -6.44 -21.62 26.30
N GLN A 540 -6.62 -20.67 27.21
CA GLN A 540 -7.73 -20.68 28.17
C GLN A 540 -9.09 -20.55 27.47
N GLY A 541 -9.20 -19.69 26.45
CA GLY A 541 -10.40 -19.56 25.63
C GLY A 541 -10.77 -20.85 24.90
N PHE A 542 -9.79 -21.50 24.26
CA PHE A 542 -9.99 -22.82 23.64
C PHE A 542 -10.34 -23.91 24.67
N GLY A 543 -9.73 -23.88 25.86
CA GLY A 543 -10.06 -24.78 26.96
C GLY A 543 -11.50 -24.63 27.44
N LEU A 544 -11.97 -23.38 27.61
CA LEU A 544 -13.34 -23.08 28.00
C LEU A 544 -14.36 -23.53 26.93
N ALA A 545 -14.05 -23.27 25.65
CA ALA A 545 -14.87 -23.73 24.54
C ALA A 545 -14.96 -25.27 24.48
N ALA A 546 -13.86 -25.98 24.72
CA ALA A 546 -13.84 -27.44 24.77
C ALA A 546 -14.68 -27.99 25.93
N ILE A 547 -14.64 -27.37 27.11
CA ILE A 547 -15.48 -27.76 28.26
C ILE A 547 -16.97 -27.54 27.95
N LEU A 548 -17.34 -26.39 27.38
CA LEU A 548 -18.72 -26.12 26.96
C LEU A 548 -19.21 -27.14 25.92
N LEU A 549 -18.34 -27.53 24.99
CA LEU A 549 -18.65 -28.52 23.98
C LEU A 549 -18.83 -29.93 24.59
N LEU A 550 -18.04 -30.30 25.60
CA LEU A 550 -18.21 -31.56 26.33
C LEU A 550 -19.50 -31.60 27.16
N ILE A 551 -19.87 -30.48 27.80
CA ILE A 551 -21.13 -30.37 28.56
C ILE A 551 -22.34 -30.51 27.64
N THR A 552 -22.34 -29.78 26.51
CA THR A 552 -23.42 -29.84 25.53
C THR A 552 -23.53 -31.23 24.90
N LEU A 553 -22.40 -31.88 24.60
CA LEU A 553 -22.38 -33.26 24.10
C LEU A 553 -22.90 -34.25 25.14
N GLY A 554 -22.49 -34.11 26.41
CA GLY A 554 -22.99 -34.92 27.52
C GLY A 554 -24.50 -34.77 27.72
N TRP A 555 -25.01 -33.54 27.64
CA TRP A 555 -26.44 -33.23 27.73
C TRP A 555 -27.24 -33.85 26.57
N ALA A 556 -26.70 -33.77 25.34
CA ALA A 556 -27.31 -34.38 24.17
C ALA A 556 -27.36 -35.91 24.28
N ILE A 557 -26.31 -36.56 24.79
CA ILE A 557 -26.27 -38.00 25.02
C ILE A 557 -27.26 -38.40 26.13
N TYR A 558 -27.34 -37.63 27.21
CA TYR A 558 -28.29 -37.87 28.30
C TYR A 558 -29.74 -37.78 27.81
N LEU A 559 -30.10 -36.73 27.05
CA LEU A 559 -31.45 -36.58 26.47
C LEU A 559 -31.81 -37.79 25.58
N ARG A 560 -30.88 -38.20 24.71
CA ARG A 560 -31.11 -39.36 23.82
C ARG A 560 -31.34 -40.66 24.60
N ARG A 561 -30.64 -40.86 25.72
CA ARG A 561 -30.84 -42.04 26.59
C ARG A 561 -32.18 -42.01 27.31
N LEU A 562 -32.61 -40.84 27.79
CA LEU A 562 -33.88 -40.67 28.49
C LEU A 562 -35.07 -40.93 27.56
N ILE A 563 -35.00 -40.45 26.32
CA ILE A 563 -36.04 -40.65 25.29
C ILE A 563 -36.13 -42.13 24.87
N ARG A 564 -35.00 -42.83 24.73
CA ARG A 564 -34.98 -44.27 24.36
C ARG A 564 -35.71 -45.13 25.38
N LYS A 565 -35.39 -44.99 26.67
CA LYS A 565 -36.00 -45.79 27.75
C LYS A 565 -37.52 -45.62 27.86
N ARG A 566 -38.04 -44.42 27.55
CA ARG A 566 -39.50 -44.16 27.61
C ARG A 566 -40.23 -44.75 26.40
N SER A 567 -39.60 -44.71 25.23
CA SER A 567 -40.21 -45.16 23.97
C SER A 567 -40.26 -46.68 23.80
N GLU A 568 -39.38 -47.44 24.46
CA GLU A 568 -39.31 -48.90 24.31
C GLU A 568 -40.42 -49.63 25.09
N ALA A 569 -40.92 -49.05 26.18
CA ALA A 569 -41.97 -49.67 27.01
C ALA A 569 -43.39 -49.43 26.46
N GLU A 570 -43.66 -48.27 25.84
CA GLU A 570 -44.99 -47.93 25.28
C GLU A 570 -45.23 -48.54 23.89
N ARG A 571 -44.16 -48.79 23.12
CA ARG A 571 -44.23 -49.34 21.76
C ARG A 571 -44.53 -50.84 21.71
N ALA A 572 -43.93 -51.65 22.57
CA ALA A 572 -44.01 -53.12 22.44
C ALA A 572 -45.44 -53.71 22.53
N LEU A 573 -46.38 -53.06 23.23
CA LEU A 573 -47.74 -53.59 23.40
C LEU A 573 -48.78 -52.90 22.48
N SER A 574 -48.54 -51.66 22.04
CA SER A 574 -49.41 -50.97 21.09
C SER A 574 -49.07 -51.31 19.63
N ASP A 575 -47.80 -51.57 19.35
CA ASP A 575 -47.28 -51.84 18.00
C ASP A 575 -47.61 -53.23 17.48
N GLN A 576 -48.20 -54.16 18.23
CA GLN A 576 -48.54 -55.48 17.67
C GLN A 576 -49.97 -55.56 17.12
N MET A 577 -50.94 -54.88 17.75
CA MET A 577 -52.34 -54.85 17.27
C MET A 577 -52.70 -53.59 16.46
N ARG A 578 -52.03 -52.46 16.69
CA ARG A 578 -52.21 -51.26 15.85
C ARG A 578 -51.49 -51.43 14.50
N PHE A 579 -50.29 -52.02 14.49
CA PHE A 579 -49.50 -52.26 13.27
C PHE A 579 -50.25 -53.06 12.22
N MET A 580 -50.94 -54.15 12.55
CA MET A 580 -51.65 -54.95 11.54
C MET A 580 -52.88 -54.24 10.91
N ARG A 581 -53.55 -53.34 11.64
CA ARG A 581 -54.73 -52.60 11.13
C ARG A 581 -54.33 -51.30 10.42
N VAL A 582 -53.34 -50.57 10.97
CA VAL A 582 -52.71 -49.39 10.34
C VAL A 582 -51.96 -49.76 9.06
N LEU A 583 -51.25 -50.90 9.03
CA LEU A 583 -50.53 -51.35 7.83
C LEU A 583 -51.43 -51.51 6.60
N ILE A 584 -52.72 -51.82 6.77
CA ILE A 584 -53.63 -51.98 5.63
C ILE A 584 -54.47 -50.70 5.45
N ASP A 585 -55.10 -50.17 6.50
CA ASP A 585 -56.01 -49.02 6.40
C ASP A 585 -55.35 -47.64 6.31
N ASP A 586 -54.17 -47.44 6.90
CA ASP A 586 -53.41 -46.19 6.81
C ASP A 586 -52.32 -46.26 5.73
N THR A 587 -52.21 -47.36 4.97
CA THR A 587 -51.40 -47.35 3.75
C THR A 587 -52.08 -46.39 2.77
N PRO A 588 -51.43 -45.27 2.38
CA PRO A 588 -52.06 -44.19 1.63
C PRO A 588 -52.36 -44.56 0.17
N TYR A 589 -52.02 -45.79 -0.21
CA TYR A 589 -52.23 -46.35 -1.53
C TYR A 589 -53.39 -47.33 -1.51
N PRO A 590 -54.29 -47.29 -2.51
CA PRO A 590 -55.36 -48.26 -2.63
C PRO A 590 -54.85 -49.70 -2.63
N ILE A 591 -55.31 -50.50 -1.68
CA ILE A 591 -55.04 -51.94 -1.58
C ILE A 591 -56.36 -52.67 -1.46
N TYR A 592 -56.50 -53.74 -2.22
CA TYR A 592 -57.69 -54.56 -2.24
C TYR A 592 -57.34 -56.05 -2.34
N VAL A 593 -58.20 -56.87 -1.74
CA VAL A 593 -58.11 -58.33 -1.74
C VAL A 593 -59.35 -58.87 -2.42
N ARG A 594 -59.18 -59.78 -3.38
CA ARG A 594 -60.28 -60.42 -4.12
C ARG A 594 -60.20 -61.95 -4.02
N ASP A 595 -61.36 -62.60 -4.08
CA ASP A 595 -61.47 -64.07 -4.10
C ASP A 595 -61.17 -64.68 -5.48
N ARG A 596 -61.26 -66.02 -5.60
CA ARG A 596 -61.00 -66.75 -6.84
C ARG A 596 -61.94 -66.41 -7.99
N GLN A 597 -63.11 -65.82 -7.71
CA GLN A 597 -64.08 -65.35 -8.71
C GLN A 597 -63.91 -63.84 -9.00
N GLY A 598 -62.91 -63.19 -8.43
CA GLY A 598 -62.63 -61.78 -8.61
C GLY A 598 -63.55 -60.85 -7.79
N ARG A 599 -64.25 -61.37 -6.78
CA ARG A 599 -65.12 -60.58 -5.89
C ARG A 599 -64.31 -59.96 -4.76
N LEU A 600 -64.65 -58.73 -4.38
CA LEU A 600 -63.91 -57.98 -3.36
C LEU A 600 -64.14 -58.55 -1.95
N MET A 601 -63.09 -59.01 -1.28
CA MET A 601 -63.15 -59.56 0.08
C MET A 601 -62.82 -58.52 1.15
N ALA A 602 -61.80 -57.71 0.90
CA ALA A 602 -61.36 -56.65 1.79
C ALA A 602 -60.72 -55.55 0.97
N CYS A 603 -60.83 -54.31 1.42
CA CYS A 603 -60.08 -53.20 0.87
C CYS A 603 -59.80 -52.21 1.98
N ASN A 604 -58.75 -51.42 1.78
CA ASN A 604 -58.44 -50.35 2.68
C ASN A 604 -59.27 -49.09 2.41
N SER A 605 -59.26 -48.20 3.39
CA SER A 605 -59.94 -46.91 3.30
C SER A 605 -59.58 -46.09 2.04
N ALA A 606 -58.31 -46.13 1.61
CA ALA A 606 -57.82 -45.43 0.42
C ALA A 606 -58.45 -45.92 -0.89
N TYR A 607 -58.67 -47.23 -1.06
CA TYR A 607 -59.36 -47.78 -2.23
C TYR A 607 -60.81 -47.29 -2.34
N LEU A 608 -61.52 -47.22 -1.22
CA LEU A 608 -62.90 -46.72 -1.17
C LEU A 608 -62.97 -45.23 -1.49
N ALA A 609 -62.02 -44.44 -0.97
CA ALA A 609 -61.97 -43.00 -1.17
C ALA A 609 -61.74 -42.61 -2.64
N VAL A 610 -60.84 -43.30 -3.36
CA VAL A 610 -60.51 -43.00 -4.77
C VAL A 610 -61.70 -43.16 -5.72
N PHE A 611 -62.58 -44.13 -5.46
CA PHE A 611 -63.79 -44.35 -6.26
C PHE A 611 -65.07 -43.79 -5.63
N GLY A 612 -64.99 -43.23 -4.42
CA GLY A 612 -66.15 -42.69 -3.71
C GLY A 612 -67.15 -43.75 -3.23
N PHE A 613 -66.70 -44.99 -3.03
CA PHE A 613 -67.55 -46.10 -2.63
C PHE A 613 -67.70 -46.20 -1.11
N LYS A 614 -68.82 -46.77 -0.65
CA LYS A 614 -68.97 -47.25 0.74
C LYS A 614 -68.68 -48.75 0.76
N LEU A 615 -67.93 -49.20 1.77
CA LEU A 615 -67.47 -50.60 1.92
C LEU A 615 -68.61 -51.63 1.75
N GLU A 616 -69.74 -51.38 2.41
CA GLU A 616 -70.94 -52.24 2.37
C GLU A 616 -71.56 -52.39 0.97
N GLY A 617 -71.31 -51.42 0.07
CA GLY A 617 -71.84 -51.41 -1.29
C GLY A 617 -71.00 -52.17 -2.31
N VAL A 618 -69.76 -52.56 -1.97
CA VAL A 618 -68.76 -53.10 -2.91
C VAL A 618 -68.12 -54.42 -2.47
N ILE A 619 -68.16 -54.74 -1.17
CA ILE A 619 -67.76 -56.06 -0.66
C ILE A 619 -68.63 -57.15 -1.32
N GLY A 620 -68.01 -58.25 -1.76
CA GLY A 620 -68.65 -59.40 -2.40
C GLY A 620 -68.97 -59.23 -3.89
N LYS A 621 -68.65 -58.08 -4.50
CA LYS A 621 -68.92 -57.79 -5.93
C LYS A 621 -67.68 -57.85 -6.80
N THR A 622 -67.84 -58.21 -8.07
CA THR A 622 -66.77 -58.12 -9.07
C THR A 622 -66.55 -56.67 -9.53
N VAL A 623 -65.40 -56.38 -10.16
CA VAL A 623 -65.11 -55.03 -10.68
C VAL A 623 -66.05 -54.60 -11.81
N ILE A 624 -66.69 -55.56 -12.50
CA ILE A 624 -67.71 -55.30 -13.54
C ILE A 624 -69.07 -55.00 -12.90
N GLU A 625 -69.40 -55.67 -11.79
CA GLU A 625 -70.62 -55.44 -11.00
C GLU A 625 -70.58 -54.12 -10.18
N THR A 626 -69.44 -53.43 -10.20
CA THR A 626 -69.22 -52.18 -9.48
C THR A 626 -69.10 -51.04 -10.49
N ASP A 627 -69.90 -49.97 -10.35
CA ASP A 627 -69.89 -48.86 -11.31
C ASP A 627 -68.64 -47.98 -11.15
N THR A 628 -67.62 -48.24 -11.96
CA THR A 628 -66.36 -47.47 -11.99
C THR A 628 -66.37 -46.35 -13.04
N GLY A 629 -67.52 -46.05 -13.68
CA GLY A 629 -67.64 -44.96 -14.67
C GLY A 629 -66.94 -45.20 -16.02
N ASN A 630 -66.33 -46.38 -16.24
CA ASN A 630 -65.64 -46.74 -17.48
C ASN A 630 -65.69 -48.27 -17.71
N THR A 631 -66.80 -48.76 -18.26
CA THR A 631 -67.08 -50.20 -18.44
C THR A 631 -66.00 -50.95 -19.25
N PRO A 632 -65.44 -50.41 -20.36
CA PRO A 632 -64.36 -51.07 -21.08
C PRO A 632 -63.09 -51.27 -20.23
N GLN A 633 -62.74 -50.31 -19.36
CA GLN A 633 -61.59 -50.41 -18.45
C GLN A 633 -61.83 -51.43 -17.32
N ALA A 634 -63.04 -51.48 -16.78
CA ALA A 634 -63.41 -52.47 -15.76
C ALA A 634 -63.35 -53.91 -16.30
N GLN A 635 -63.75 -54.12 -17.56
CA GLN A 635 -63.71 -55.43 -18.20
C GLN A 635 -62.27 -55.89 -18.44
N SER A 636 -61.40 -55.01 -18.96
CA SER A 636 -59.97 -55.31 -19.13
C SER A 636 -59.29 -55.68 -17.80
N PHE A 637 -59.61 -55.00 -16.70
CA PHE A 637 -59.07 -55.34 -15.39
C PHE A 637 -59.61 -56.65 -14.84
N HIS A 638 -60.88 -56.98 -15.09
CA HIS A 638 -61.44 -58.25 -14.67
C HIS A 638 -60.82 -59.45 -15.40
N GLU A 639 -60.58 -59.31 -16.71
CA GLU A 639 -59.90 -60.33 -17.51
C GLU A 639 -58.47 -60.60 -16.98
N ASP A 640 -57.73 -59.54 -16.65
CA ASP A 640 -56.40 -59.67 -16.03
C ASP A 640 -56.45 -60.35 -14.64
N TYR A 641 -57.49 -60.10 -13.84
CA TYR A 641 -57.69 -60.77 -12.55
C TYR A 641 -57.91 -62.27 -12.73
N LEU A 642 -58.80 -62.67 -13.63
CA LEU A 642 -59.10 -64.08 -13.89
C LEU A 642 -57.89 -64.80 -14.49
N ARG A 643 -57.11 -64.13 -15.34
CA ARG A 643 -55.86 -64.67 -15.90
C ARG A 643 -54.83 -64.94 -14.81
N LEU A 644 -54.65 -64.01 -13.86
CA LEU A 644 -53.75 -64.21 -12.71
C LEU A 644 -54.17 -65.40 -11.83
N MET A 645 -55.48 -65.67 -11.68
CA MET A 645 -55.97 -66.82 -10.92
C MET A 645 -55.66 -68.17 -11.57
N VAL A 646 -55.58 -68.21 -12.91
CA VAL A 646 -55.25 -69.42 -13.68
C VAL A 646 -53.73 -69.62 -13.74
N ASP A 647 -52.99 -68.55 -14.06
CA ASP A 647 -51.55 -68.61 -14.31
C ASP A 647 -50.72 -68.61 -13.02
N GLY A 648 -51.27 -68.08 -11.92
CA GLY A 648 -50.63 -68.06 -10.60
C GLY A 648 -49.37 -67.19 -10.51
N ALA A 649 -49.17 -66.29 -11.47
CA ALA A 649 -48.01 -65.39 -11.59
C ALA A 649 -48.38 -63.93 -11.33
N PRO A 650 -47.47 -63.12 -10.73
CA PRO A 650 -47.71 -61.71 -10.45
C PRO A 650 -47.73 -60.87 -11.74
N VAL A 651 -48.58 -59.85 -11.77
CA VAL A 651 -48.71 -58.91 -12.90
C VAL A 651 -48.48 -57.49 -12.38
N ILE A 652 -47.49 -56.80 -12.94
CA ILE A 652 -47.10 -55.44 -12.53
C ILE A 652 -46.79 -54.58 -13.75
N ASN A 653 -47.43 -53.42 -13.87
CA ASN A 653 -47.20 -52.48 -14.97
C ASN A 653 -47.77 -51.09 -14.69
N ASP A 654 -47.25 -50.10 -15.43
CA ASP A 654 -47.78 -48.73 -15.43
C ASP A 654 -49.02 -48.63 -16.31
N ARG A 655 -50.08 -48.02 -15.76
CA ARG A 655 -51.37 -47.90 -16.43
C ARG A 655 -52.03 -46.57 -16.11
N ILE A 656 -52.92 -46.16 -17.00
CA ILE A 656 -53.74 -44.96 -16.82
C ILE A 656 -55.07 -45.39 -16.22
N LEU A 657 -55.36 -44.94 -15.00
CA LEU A 657 -56.63 -45.16 -14.31
C LEU A 657 -57.53 -43.94 -14.48
N LYS A 658 -58.73 -44.13 -15.02
CA LYS A 658 -59.75 -43.09 -15.11
C LYS A 658 -60.79 -43.37 -14.04
N VAL A 659 -60.92 -42.46 -13.09
CA VAL A 659 -61.86 -42.61 -11.98
C VAL A 659 -63.20 -41.94 -12.30
N PRO A 660 -64.32 -42.36 -11.67
CA PRO A 660 -65.67 -41.83 -11.95
C PRO A 660 -65.79 -40.31 -11.85
N SER A 661 -64.95 -39.66 -11.04
CA SER A 661 -64.88 -38.21 -10.87
C SER A 661 -64.31 -37.44 -12.08
N GLY A 662 -63.89 -38.15 -13.14
CA GLY A 662 -63.31 -37.58 -14.36
C GLY A 662 -61.79 -37.35 -14.29
N LYS A 663 -61.16 -37.56 -13.13
CA LYS A 663 -59.71 -37.43 -12.95
C LYS A 663 -58.97 -38.60 -13.61
N VAL A 664 -57.85 -38.28 -14.27
CA VAL A 664 -56.95 -39.27 -14.90
C VAL A 664 -55.71 -39.40 -14.03
N LEU A 665 -55.42 -40.61 -13.57
CA LEU A 665 -54.27 -40.94 -12.72
C LEU A 665 -53.30 -41.82 -13.49
N THR A 666 -52.00 -41.55 -13.38
CA THR A 666 -50.95 -42.45 -13.85
C THR A 666 -50.53 -43.32 -12.67
N ILE A 667 -50.84 -44.61 -12.76
CA ILE A 667 -50.70 -45.54 -11.65
C ILE A 667 -49.67 -46.63 -11.97
N TYR A 668 -48.82 -46.91 -10.99
CA TYR A 668 -48.03 -48.14 -10.98
C TYR A 668 -48.89 -49.23 -10.31
N HIS A 669 -49.43 -50.17 -11.09
CA HIS A 669 -50.41 -51.16 -10.63
C HIS A 669 -49.77 -52.53 -10.48
N TRP A 670 -49.89 -53.14 -9.29
CA TRP A 670 -49.42 -54.50 -9.02
C TRP A 670 -50.56 -55.40 -8.57
N MET A 671 -50.50 -56.66 -9.01
CA MET A 671 -51.45 -57.72 -8.69
C MET A 671 -50.69 -59.01 -8.37
N LEU A 672 -50.91 -59.55 -7.17
CA LEU A 672 -50.19 -60.69 -6.64
C LEU A 672 -51.17 -61.81 -6.21
N PRO A 673 -50.87 -63.09 -6.49
CA PRO A 673 -51.71 -64.20 -6.05
C PRO A 673 -51.60 -64.42 -4.53
N TYR A 674 -52.74 -64.64 -3.87
CA TYR A 674 -52.84 -64.96 -2.45
C TYR A 674 -53.08 -66.46 -2.29
N ARG A 675 -52.22 -67.12 -1.50
CA ARG A 675 -52.19 -68.58 -1.31
C ARG A 675 -52.51 -68.97 0.12
N ASP A 676 -53.16 -70.11 0.29
CA ASP A 676 -53.41 -70.72 1.61
C ASP A 676 -52.21 -71.55 2.10
N ALA A 677 -52.33 -72.16 3.29
CA ALA A 677 -51.27 -72.97 3.90
C ALA A 677 -50.89 -74.22 3.08
N ASP A 678 -51.74 -74.62 2.12
CA ASP A 678 -51.53 -75.75 1.21
C ASP A 678 -51.07 -75.27 -0.20
N GLU A 679 -50.58 -74.02 -0.30
CA GLU A 679 -50.06 -73.34 -1.50
C GLU A 679 -51.05 -73.14 -2.67
N ASN A 680 -52.35 -73.34 -2.45
CA ASN A 680 -53.37 -73.12 -3.48
C ASN A 680 -53.71 -71.64 -3.60
N VAL A 681 -53.87 -71.13 -4.83
CA VAL A 681 -54.33 -69.74 -5.03
C VAL A 681 -55.80 -69.63 -4.60
N VAL A 682 -56.03 -68.94 -3.49
CA VAL A 682 -57.36 -68.73 -2.88
C VAL A 682 -57.89 -67.31 -3.09
N GLY A 683 -57.06 -66.42 -3.62
CA GLY A 683 -57.46 -65.07 -4.01
C GLY A 683 -56.30 -64.27 -4.61
N MET A 684 -56.44 -62.95 -4.62
CA MET A 684 -55.38 -62.03 -5.03
C MET A 684 -55.35 -60.81 -4.13
N ILE A 685 -54.17 -60.21 -4.04
CA ILE A 685 -53.95 -58.90 -3.42
C ILE A 685 -53.45 -57.97 -4.52
N GLY A 686 -54.19 -56.90 -4.76
CA GLY A 686 -53.83 -55.87 -5.71
C GLY A 686 -53.72 -54.51 -5.04
N GLY A 687 -52.89 -53.65 -5.60
CA GLY A 687 -52.80 -52.27 -5.17
C GLY A 687 -52.11 -51.41 -6.20
N TRP A 688 -52.28 -50.09 -6.09
CA TRP A 688 -51.60 -49.15 -6.98
C TRP A 688 -51.14 -47.90 -6.26
N VAL A 689 -50.07 -47.31 -6.77
CA VAL A 689 -49.54 -46.02 -6.32
C VAL A 689 -49.76 -44.98 -7.40
N ASP A 690 -50.33 -43.83 -7.03
CA ASP A 690 -50.30 -42.63 -7.87
C ASP A 690 -48.88 -42.04 -7.83
N VAL A 691 -48.21 -42.08 -8.97
CA VAL A 691 -46.83 -41.57 -9.11
C VAL A 691 -46.77 -40.13 -9.63
N SER A 692 -47.93 -39.45 -9.75
CA SER A 692 -48.02 -38.10 -10.33
C SER A 692 -47.27 -37.04 -9.52
N GLU A 693 -47.47 -37.00 -8.20
CA GLU A 693 -46.87 -36.00 -7.30
C GLU A 693 -45.36 -36.21 -7.09
N ARG A 694 -44.90 -37.46 -7.03
CA ARG A 694 -43.47 -37.80 -6.90
C ARG A 694 -42.68 -37.32 -8.11
N GLN A 695 -43.23 -37.44 -9.32
CA GLN A 695 -42.61 -36.87 -10.52
C GLN A 695 -42.53 -35.35 -10.45
N GLN A 696 -43.52 -34.69 -9.85
CA GLN A 696 -43.57 -33.23 -9.70
C GLN A 696 -42.58 -32.71 -8.64
N LEU A 697 -42.46 -33.38 -7.49
CA LEU A 697 -41.52 -33.04 -6.41
C LEU A 697 -40.05 -33.24 -6.79
N LEU A 698 -39.74 -34.27 -7.60
CA LEU A 698 -38.39 -34.45 -8.16
C LEU A 698 -37.99 -33.29 -9.07
N GLY A 699 -38.94 -32.65 -9.75
CA GLY A 699 -38.72 -31.40 -10.50
C GLY A 699 -38.40 -30.22 -9.57
N GLN A 700 -39.18 -30.04 -8.50
CA GLN A 700 -38.99 -28.93 -7.54
C GLN A 700 -37.66 -29.01 -6.78
N LEU A 701 -37.22 -30.22 -6.41
CA LEU A 701 -35.92 -30.41 -5.75
C LEU A 701 -34.76 -30.06 -6.67
N GLN A 702 -34.89 -30.35 -7.96
CA GLN A 702 -33.89 -30.01 -8.97
C GLN A 702 -33.82 -28.49 -9.16
N GLU A 703 -34.96 -27.80 -9.24
CA GLU A 703 -35.03 -26.32 -9.30
C GLU A 703 -34.38 -25.64 -8.10
N ALA A 704 -34.69 -26.08 -6.87
CA ALA A 704 -34.13 -25.47 -5.65
C ALA A 704 -32.60 -25.63 -5.54
N LYS A 705 -32.06 -26.74 -6.05
CA LYS A 705 -30.60 -26.96 -6.10
C LYS A 705 -29.94 -26.04 -7.13
N ASP A 706 -30.53 -25.93 -8.31
CA ASP A 706 -30.00 -25.09 -9.39
C ASP A 706 -29.99 -23.60 -8.98
N GLU A 707 -30.97 -23.17 -8.16
CA GLU A 707 -31.04 -21.83 -7.57
C GLU A 707 -29.91 -21.55 -6.56
N ALA A 708 -29.62 -22.50 -5.66
CA ALA A 708 -28.53 -22.37 -4.69
C ALA A 708 -27.15 -22.32 -5.36
N ASP A 709 -26.92 -23.16 -6.37
CA ASP A 709 -25.67 -23.18 -7.14
C ASP A 709 -25.50 -21.90 -7.98
N ALA A 710 -26.59 -21.29 -8.46
CA ALA A 710 -26.57 -20.00 -9.13
C ALA A 710 -26.12 -18.86 -8.18
N ALA A 711 -26.67 -18.81 -6.96
CA ALA A 711 -26.31 -17.79 -5.97
C ALA A 711 -24.83 -17.86 -5.57
N ASN A 712 -24.28 -19.06 -5.40
CA ASN A 712 -22.88 -19.24 -5.01
C ASN A 712 -21.89 -18.84 -6.13
N ARG A 713 -22.24 -19.12 -7.39
CA ARG A 713 -21.48 -18.66 -8.56
C ARG A 713 -21.50 -17.13 -8.67
N ALA A 714 -22.65 -16.49 -8.46
CA ALA A 714 -22.76 -15.03 -8.46
C ALA A 714 -21.84 -14.37 -7.41
N LYS A 715 -21.80 -14.93 -6.19
CA LYS A 715 -20.92 -14.43 -5.11
C LYS A 715 -19.43 -14.56 -5.42
N THR A 716 -19.04 -15.64 -6.10
CA THR A 716 -17.62 -15.86 -6.48
C THR A 716 -17.21 -14.90 -7.59
N THR A 717 -18.07 -14.69 -8.59
CA THR A 717 -17.84 -13.71 -9.66
C THR A 717 -17.79 -12.28 -9.11
N PHE A 718 -18.63 -11.94 -8.13
CA PHE A 718 -18.60 -10.65 -7.43
C PHE A 718 -17.21 -10.35 -6.84
N LEU A 719 -16.64 -11.27 -6.05
CA LEU A 719 -15.34 -11.06 -5.41
C LEU A 719 -14.19 -10.93 -6.42
N ALA A 720 -14.23 -11.71 -7.50
CA ALA A 720 -13.22 -11.67 -8.55
C ALA A 720 -13.23 -10.32 -9.29
N THR A 721 -14.41 -9.83 -9.68
CA THR A 721 -14.55 -8.52 -10.35
C THR A 721 -14.14 -7.38 -9.43
N MET A 722 -14.52 -7.43 -8.14
CA MET A 722 -14.11 -6.42 -7.16
C MET A 722 -12.61 -6.30 -7.01
N SER A 723 -11.92 -7.44 -6.95
CA SER A 723 -10.47 -7.43 -6.85
C SER A 723 -9.81 -6.76 -8.07
N HIS A 724 -10.39 -6.87 -9.26
CA HIS A 724 -9.86 -6.27 -10.48
C HIS A 724 -10.16 -4.76 -10.59
N GLU A 725 -11.38 -4.34 -10.24
CA GLU A 725 -11.82 -2.93 -10.27
C GLU A 725 -11.14 -2.10 -9.16
N ILE A 726 -10.76 -2.71 -8.03
CA ILE A 726 -10.00 -2.05 -6.97
C ILE A 726 -8.49 -1.97 -7.32
N ARG A 727 -7.90 -3.03 -7.88
CA ARG A 727 -6.46 -3.10 -8.14
C ARG A 727 -6.00 -2.09 -9.21
N THR A 728 -6.83 -1.82 -10.19
CA THR A 728 -6.48 -0.95 -11.33
C THR A 728 -6.23 0.51 -10.92
N PRO A 729 -7.13 1.19 -10.17
CA PRO A 729 -6.85 2.55 -9.67
C PRO A 729 -5.74 2.57 -8.62
N ILE A 730 -5.61 1.55 -7.76
CA ILE A 730 -4.51 1.47 -6.78
C ILE A 730 -3.14 1.50 -7.46
N ASN A 731 -2.96 0.71 -8.53
CA ASN A 731 -1.69 0.66 -9.24
C ASN A 731 -1.39 1.98 -9.97
N ALA A 732 -2.41 2.70 -10.44
CA ALA A 732 -2.24 4.02 -11.04
C ALA A 732 -1.87 5.09 -10.00
N VAL A 733 -2.50 5.07 -8.81
CA VAL A 733 -2.14 5.95 -7.69
C VAL A 733 -0.71 5.67 -7.24
N ASN A 734 -0.33 4.40 -7.03
CA ASN A 734 1.03 4.04 -6.64
C ASN A 734 2.06 4.46 -7.69
N GLY A 735 1.81 4.17 -8.97
CA GLY A 735 2.75 4.54 -10.03
C GLY A 735 2.93 6.06 -10.19
N MET A 736 1.85 6.84 -10.05
CA MET A 736 1.96 8.30 -10.12
C MET A 736 2.58 8.92 -8.87
N LEU A 737 2.36 8.34 -7.69
CA LEU A 737 3.05 8.74 -6.46
C LEU A 737 4.55 8.38 -6.51
N GLU A 738 4.91 7.24 -7.10
CA GLU A 738 6.31 6.86 -7.38
C GLU A 738 6.98 7.89 -8.29
N LEU A 739 6.34 8.26 -9.41
CA LEU A 739 6.86 9.27 -10.34
C LEU A 739 7.05 10.63 -9.68
N VAL A 740 6.13 11.06 -8.82
CA VAL A 740 6.25 12.34 -8.08
C VAL A 740 7.37 12.28 -7.05
N LEU A 741 7.54 11.14 -6.36
CA LEU A 741 8.62 10.95 -5.38
C LEU A 741 10.00 10.91 -6.05
N GLU A 742 10.10 10.33 -7.24
CA GLU A 742 11.32 10.35 -8.05
C GLU A 742 11.62 11.77 -8.57
N ASN A 743 10.63 12.49 -9.09
CA ASN A 743 10.81 13.82 -9.68
C ASN A 743 10.96 14.96 -8.65
N ALA A 744 10.55 14.76 -7.40
CA ALA A 744 10.84 15.65 -6.28
C ALA A 744 12.34 15.81 -6.01
N ASN A 745 13.17 14.80 -6.34
CA ASN A 745 14.63 14.89 -6.25
C ASN A 745 15.26 15.76 -7.37
N LEU A 746 14.49 16.09 -8.41
CA LEU A 746 14.94 16.86 -9.59
C LEU A 746 14.40 18.31 -9.63
N SER A 747 13.72 18.77 -8.56
CA SER A 747 13.05 20.10 -8.50
C SER A 747 11.98 20.33 -9.58
N LEU A 748 11.44 19.26 -10.17
CA LEU A 748 10.32 19.31 -11.12
C LEU A 748 9.04 18.89 -10.40
N SER A 749 8.13 19.84 -10.15
CA SER A 749 6.80 19.53 -9.63
C SER A 749 5.90 19.03 -10.76
N ASP A 750 5.77 17.70 -10.90
CA ASP A 750 4.83 17.08 -11.84
C ASP A 750 3.41 17.14 -11.30
N ARG A 751 2.80 18.32 -11.48
CA ARG A 751 1.42 18.61 -11.12
C ARG A 751 0.44 17.64 -11.80
N ASP A 752 0.74 17.21 -13.02
CA ASP A 752 -0.09 16.29 -13.80
C ASP A 752 -0.11 14.88 -13.19
N ALA A 753 1.01 14.37 -12.68
CA ALA A 753 1.07 13.07 -12.01
C ALA A 753 0.31 13.10 -10.67
N LEU A 754 0.44 14.17 -9.89
CA LEU A 754 -0.37 14.39 -8.69
C LEU A 754 -1.87 14.50 -8.99
N GLU A 755 -2.23 15.14 -10.10
CA GLU A 755 -3.62 15.28 -10.55
C GLU A 755 -4.19 13.93 -10.98
N ILE A 756 -3.43 13.13 -11.74
CA ILE A 756 -3.84 11.78 -12.15
C ILE A 756 -3.97 10.85 -10.93
N ALA A 757 -3.06 10.92 -9.96
CA ALA A 757 -3.16 10.19 -8.69
C ALA A 757 -4.42 10.58 -7.91
N SER A 758 -4.71 11.89 -7.83
CA SER A 758 -5.91 12.42 -7.16
C SER A 758 -7.19 11.95 -7.85
N VAL A 759 -7.25 11.99 -9.18
CA VAL A 759 -8.39 11.50 -9.98
C VAL A 759 -8.60 10.00 -9.77
N ALA A 760 -7.53 9.19 -9.84
CA ALA A 760 -7.60 7.75 -9.61
C ALA A 760 -8.06 7.40 -8.18
N SER A 761 -7.61 8.16 -7.18
CA SER A 761 -8.05 7.99 -5.79
C SER A 761 -9.53 8.36 -5.59
N ARG A 762 -10.04 9.40 -6.26
CA ARG A 762 -11.46 9.79 -6.19
C ARG A 762 -12.36 8.74 -6.83
N SER A 763 -11.99 8.21 -8.00
CA SER A 763 -12.75 7.12 -8.65
C SER A 763 -12.81 5.85 -7.80
N MET A 764 -11.75 5.55 -7.03
CA MET A 764 -11.76 4.43 -6.09
C MET A 764 -12.71 4.66 -4.91
N LEU A 765 -12.78 5.88 -4.36
CA LEU A 765 -13.72 6.23 -3.29
C LEU A 765 -15.18 6.13 -3.74
N GLU A 766 -15.48 6.57 -4.97
CA GLU A 766 -16.82 6.42 -5.57
C GLU A 766 -17.21 4.94 -5.71
N LEU A 767 -16.30 4.10 -6.23
CA LEU A 767 -16.53 2.66 -6.37
C LEU A 767 -16.79 1.99 -5.01
N ILE A 768 -16.02 2.33 -3.98
CA ILE A 768 -16.23 1.79 -2.62
C ILE A 768 -17.57 2.26 -2.06
N GLY A 769 -17.93 3.54 -2.29
CA GLY A 769 -19.23 4.09 -1.91
C GLY A 769 -20.40 3.32 -2.55
N ASP A 770 -20.33 3.08 -3.86
CA ASP A 770 -21.35 2.32 -4.61
C ASP A 770 -21.51 0.87 -4.08
N ILE A 771 -20.40 0.21 -3.74
CA ILE A 771 -20.40 -1.16 -3.19
C ILE A 771 -21.07 -1.19 -1.81
N LEU A 772 -20.76 -0.19 -0.96
CA LEU A 772 -21.35 -0.08 0.36
C LEU A 772 -22.85 0.24 0.29
N ASP A 773 -23.27 1.08 -0.66
CA ASP A 773 -24.68 1.36 -0.89
C ASP A 773 -25.43 0.08 -1.33
N ILE A 774 -24.87 -0.75 -2.22
CA ILE A 774 -25.48 -2.04 -2.61
C ILE A 774 -25.59 -3.00 -1.42
N ALA A 775 -24.52 -3.17 -0.64
CA ALA A 775 -24.54 -4.03 0.53
C ALA A 775 -25.58 -3.56 1.58
N ARG A 776 -25.77 -2.25 1.71
CA ARG A 776 -26.79 -1.65 2.60
C ARG A 776 -28.21 -1.84 2.07
N ILE A 777 -28.41 -1.77 0.76
CA ILE A 777 -29.70 -2.03 0.11
C ILE A 777 -30.08 -3.52 0.24
N GLU A 778 -29.19 -4.45 -0.08
CA GLU A 778 -29.45 -5.91 -0.01
C GLU A 778 -29.73 -6.39 1.42
N SER A 779 -29.08 -5.78 2.41
CA SER A 779 -29.30 -6.09 3.82
C SER A 779 -30.55 -5.40 4.41
N GLY A 780 -31.21 -4.51 3.66
CA GLY A 780 -32.36 -3.73 4.13
C GLY A 780 -32.04 -2.67 5.19
N HIS A 781 -30.77 -2.30 5.37
CA HIS A 781 -30.31 -1.35 6.39
C HIS A 781 -30.15 0.10 5.86
N LEU A 782 -30.44 0.35 4.58
CA LEU A 782 -30.46 1.70 4.03
C LEU A 782 -31.77 2.41 4.42
N SER A 783 -31.69 3.49 5.19
CA SER A 783 -32.85 4.34 5.57
C SER A 783 -32.80 5.68 4.84
N LEU A 784 -33.91 6.13 4.27
CA LEU A 784 -34.04 7.45 3.65
C LEU A 784 -34.32 8.52 4.70
N THR A 785 -33.59 9.64 4.66
CA THR A 785 -33.83 10.80 5.52
C THR A 785 -34.67 11.82 4.77
N GLN A 786 -35.97 11.89 5.06
CA GLN A 786 -36.87 12.83 4.39
C GLN A 786 -36.70 14.25 4.95
N GLU A 787 -36.34 15.19 4.09
CA GLU A 787 -36.18 16.61 4.42
C GLU A 787 -37.02 17.47 3.48
N SER A 788 -37.40 18.67 3.93
CA SER A 788 -38.11 19.64 3.08
C SER A 788 -37.15 20.33 2.12
N ALA A 789 -37.25 20.07 0.82
CA ALA A 789 -36.38 20.66 -0.19
C ALA A 789 -37.16 21.14 -1.44
N ASN A 790 -36.65 22.19 -2.09
CA ASN A 790 -37.20 22.68 -3.35
C ASN A 790 -36.62 21.87 -4.53
N LEU A 791 -37.49 21.17 -5.27
CA LEU A 791 -37.08 20.31 -6.39
C LEU A 791 -36.45 21.07 -7.56
N PHE A 792 -36.97 22.26 -7.85
CA PHE A 792 -36.47 23.10 -8.93
C PHE A 792 -35.03 23.54 -8.66
N GLU A 793 -34.73 23.94 -7.42
CA GLU A 793 -33.37 24.28 -6.98
C GLU A 793 -32.44 23.08 -6.97
N LEU A 794 -32.91 21.91 -6.50
CA LEU A 794 -32.11 20.68 -6.50
C LEU A 794 -31.71 20.27 -7.92
N LEU A 795 -32.66 20.22 -8.86
CA LEU A 795 -32.40 19.85 -10.25
C LEU A 795 -31.50 20.88 -10.95
N THR A 796 -31.72 22.17 -10.70
CA THR A 796 -30.87 23.25 -11.23
C THR A 796 -29.45 23.17 -10.68
N SER A 797 -29.30 22.89 -9.38
CA SER A 797 -28.00 22.72 -8.72
C SER A 797 -27.20 21.57 -9.34
N VAL A 798 -27.82 20.41 -9.55
CA VAL A 798 -27.13 19.27 -10.17
C VAL A 798 -26.78 19.58 -11.63
N ALA A 799 -27.72 20.15 -12.41
CA ALA A 799 -27.47 20.45 -13.81
C ALA A 799 -26.31 21.44 -14.02
N ARG A 800 -26.15 22.45 -13.15
CA ARG A 800 -25.03 23.41 -13.20
C ARG A 800 -23.66 22.74 -13.06
N VAL A 801 -23.54 21.70 -12.23
CA VAL A 801 -22.27 20.98 -12.05
C VAL A 801 -21.87 20.26 -13.35
N PHE A 802 -22.85 19.68 -14.05
CA PHE A 802 -22.62 18.94 -15.28
C PHE A 802 -22.53 19.81 -16.54
N GLU A 803 -22.88 21.09 -16.46
CA GLU A 803 -22.76 22.04 -17.58
C GLU A 803 -21.29 22.25 -17.98
N GLY A 804 -20.38 22.36 -17.00
CA GLY A 804 -18.93 22.44 -17.25
C GLY A 804 -18.38 21.19 -17.92
N LEU A 805 -18.73 20.01 -17.39
CA LEU A 805 -18.29 18.73 -17.94
C LEU A 805 -18.81 18.49 -19.37
N ALA A 806 -20.06 18.85 -19.64
CA ALA A 806 -20.65 18.75 -20.97
C ALA A 806 -19.97 19.70 -21.96
N ARG A 807 -19.63 20.93 -21.52
CA ARG A 807 -18.92 21.92 -22.33
C ARG A 807 -17.51 21.46 -22.70
N ASP A 808 -16.76 20.89 -21.77
CA ASP A 808 -15.41 20.37 -22.01
C ASP A 808 -15.42 19.20 -22.99
N LYS A 809 -16.48 18.37 -22.95
CA LYS A 809 -16.69 17.26 -23.90
C LYS A 809 -17.33 17.70 -25.23
N GLY A 810 -17.74 18.96 -25.37
CA GLY A 810 -18.41 19.46 -26.57
C GLY A 810 -19.86 18.99 -26.78
N VAL A 811 -20.55 18.55 -25.72
CA VAL A 811 -21.95 18.09 -25.73
C VAL A 811 -22.86 19.20 -25.19
N ALA A 812 -23.98 19.47 -25.86
CA ALA A 812 -24.92 20.50 -25.41
C ALA A 812 -25.88 19.95 -24.34
N LEU A 813 -25.77 20.43 -23.10
CA LEU A 813 -26.72 20.13 -22.02
C LEU A 813 -27.89 21.14 -22.05
N ARG A 814 -29.12 20.66 -22.22
CA ARG A 814 -30.36 21.46 -22.20
C ARG A 814 -31.21 21.05 -21.01
N VAL A 815 -31.75 22.04 -20.31
CA VAL A 815 -32.55 21.83 -19.09
C VAL A 815 -33.93 22.47 -19.29
N GLU A 816 -34.97 21.64 -19.24
CA GLU A 816 -36.38 22.04 -19.38
C GLU A 816 -37.16 21.66 -18.10
N LEU A 817 -37.23 22.60 -17.16
CA LEU A 817 -37.96 22.43 -15.91
C LEU A 817 -39.29 23.18 -15.96
N ASN A 818 -40.40 22.48 -15.70
CA ASN A 818 -41.72 23.09 -15.68
C ASN A 818 -41.93 23.89 -14.38
N PRO A 819 -42.48 25.13 -14.41
CA PRO A 819 -42.75 25.90 -13.20
C PRO A 819 -43.60 25.18 -12.15
N SER A 820 -44.39 24.18 -12.56
CA SER A 820 -45.20 23.36 -11.64
C SER A 820 -44.41 22.48 -10.66
N ILE A 821 -43.10 22.29 -10.88
CA ILE A 821 -42.21 21.57 -9.95
C ILE A 821 -41.43 22.52 -9.01
N ASP A 822 -41.60 23.84 -9.14
CA ASP A 822 -41.06 24.83 -8.20
C ASP A 822 -41.90 24.87 -6.92
N CYS A 823 -41.69 23.86 -6.08
CA CYS A 823 -42.37 23.70 -4.80
C CYS A 823 -41.50 22.90 -3.82
N THR A 824 -41.75 23.11 -2.53
CA THR A 824 -41.09 22.37 -1.46
C THR A 824 -41.76 21.02 -1.25
N VAL A 825 -40.97 19.95 -1.31
CA VAL A 825 -41.44 18.57 -1.09
C VAL A 825 -40.59 17.89 -0.03
N LEU A 826 -41.15 16.84 0.60
CA LEU A 826 -40.40 15.92 1.44
C LEU A 826 -39.68 14.90 0.57
N VAL A 827 -38.36 15.00 0.49
CA VAL A 827 -37.47 14.11 -0.26
C VAL A 827 -36.13 14.00 0.46
N ASP A 828 -35.40 12.91 0.24
CA ASP A 828 -34.00 12.83 0.66
C ASP A 828 -33.11 13.57 -0.37
N PRO A 829 -32.59 14.77 -0.06
CA PRO A 829 -31.91 15.59 -1.07
C PRO A 829 -30.60 14.97 -1.55
N LEU A 830 -29.90 14.23 -0.69
CA LEU A 830 -28.64 13.58 -1.02
C LEU A 830 -28.88 12.42 -1.99
N ARG A 831 -29.81 11.53 -1.67
CA ARG A 831 -30.13 10.36 -2.50
C ARG A 831 -30.82 10.75 -3.80
N PHE A 832 -31.65 11.80 -3.78
CA PHE A 832 -32.24 12.35 -5.00
C PHE A 832 -31.17 12.94 -5.93
N LYS A 833 -30.21 13.73 -5.41
CA LYS A 833 -29.08 14.23 -6.20
C LYS A 833 -28.24 13.09 -6.79
N GLN A 834 -28.01 12.02 -6.03
CA GLN A 834 -27.28 10.83 -6.49
C GLN A 834 -27.95 10.18 -7.71
N VAL A 835 -29.28 10.00 -7.68
CA VAL A 835 -30.04 9.47 -8.82
C VAL A 835 -29.84 10.35 -10.06
N VAL A 836 -30.04 11.66 -9.94
CA VAL A 836 -29.96 12.59 -11.08
C VAL A 836 -28.53 12.70 -11.62
N SER A 837 -27.53 12.76 -10.73
CA SER A 837 -26.11 12.79 -11.07
C SER A 837 -25.69 11.56 -11.87
N ASN A 838 -26.10 10.36 -11.43
CA ASN A 838 -25.80 9.10 -12.12
C ASN A 838 -26.42 9.05 -13.53
N LEU A 839 -27.63 9.58 -13.70
CA LEU A 839 -28.29 9.63 -15.01
C LEU A 839 -27.62 10.64 -15.96
N LEU A 840 -27.33 11.85 -15.49
CA LEU A 840 -26.66 12.90 -16.29
C LEU A 840 -25.24 12.53 -16.66
N SER A 841 -24.47 11.98 -15.72
CA SER A 841 -23.10 11.51 -15.97
C SER A 841 -23.07 10.43 -17.05
N ASN A 842 -23.99 9.45 -16.99
CA ASN A 842 -24.11 8.43 -18.03
C ASN A 842 -24.49 9.02 -19.39
N ALA A 843 -25.49 9.91 -19.44
CA ALA A 843 -25.92 10.57 -20.67
C ALA A 843 -24.78 11.35 -21.36
N ILE A 844 -24.00 12.12 -20.60
CA ILE A 844 -22.85 12.87 -21.12
C ILE A 844 -21.71 11.94 -21.53
N LYS A 845 -21.44 10.91 -20.72
CA LYS A 845 -20.36 9.96 -20.97
C LYS A 845 -20.57 9.17 -22.26
N PHE A 846 -21.79 8.75 -22.58
CA PHE A 846 -22.08 7.92 -23.75
C PHE A 846 -22.53 8.72 -25.00
N THR A 847 -22.50 10.05 -24.90
CA THR A 847 -22.69 10.97 -26.03
C THR A 847 -21.35 11.59 -26.41
N ASP A 848 -20.88 11.32 -27.62
CA ASP A 848 -19.60 11.88 -28.11
C ASP A 848 -19.81 13.21 -28.83
N GLN A 849 -20.89 13.33 -29.61
CA GLN A 849 -21.36 14.59 -30.18
C GLN A 849 -22.90 14.63 -30.16
N GLY A 850 -23.48 15.79 -29.86
CA GLY A 850 -24.92 15.98 -29.83
C GLY A 850 -25.40 16.71 -28.58
N HIS A 851 -26.50 16.23 -27.99
CA HIS A 851 -27.13 16.89 -26.86
C HIS A 851 -27.63 15.91 -25.80
N VAL A 852 -27.69 16.41 -24.58
CA VAL A 852 -28.35 15.77 -23.44
C VAL A 852 -29.45 16.72 -22.97
N LEU A 853 -30.66 16.20 -22.76
CA LEU A 853 -31.84 16.94 -22.38
C LEU A 853 -32.37 16.43 -21.03
N LEU A 854 -32.40 17.32 -20.03
CA LEU A 854 -33.01 17.08 -18.72
C LEU A 854 -34.39 17.73 -18.67
N ILE A 855 -35.44 16.92 -18.50
CA ILE A 855 -36.83 17.39 -18.47
C ILE A 855 -37.45 17.08 -17.11
N GLY A 856 -37.98 18.09 -16.42
CA GLY A 856 -38.73 17.92 -15.16
C GLY A 856 -40.17 18.42 -15.29
N ARG A 857 -41.15 17.53 -15.07
CA ARG A 857 -42.59 17.84 -15.20
C ARG A 857 -43.37 17.32 -13.99
N SER A 858 -44.50 17.97 -13.70
CA SER A 858 -45.49 17.45 -12.75
C SER A 858 -46.62 16.79 -13.53
N ALA A 859 -46.93 15.53 -13.22
CA ALA A 859 -48.16 14.89 -13.67
C ALA A 859 -49.36 15.43 -12.87
N ARG A 860 -50.56 15.42 -13.47
CA ARG A 860 -51.79 15.83 -12.77
C ARG A 860 -52.16 14.77 -11.72
N SER A 861 -51.96 15.09 -10.44
CA SER A 861 -52.42 14.27 -9.31
C SER A 861 -53.86 14.61 -8.95
N SER A 862 -54.64 13.60 -8.55
CA SER A 862 -55.99 13.76 -7.97
C SER A 862 -55.96 14.22 -6.51
N ASP A 863 -54.79 14.19 -5.87
CA ASP A 863 -54.57 14.55 -4.47
C ASP A 863 -53.65 15.78 -4.39
N ALA A 864 -54.15 16.87 -3.78
CA ALA A 864 -53.42 18.14 -3.68
C ALA A 864 -52.22 18.09 -2.71
N SER A 865 -52.14 17.03 -1.89
CA SER A 865 -51.09 16.82 -0.90
C SER A 865 -49.81 16.18 -1.45
N HIS A 866 -49.84 15.65 -2.67
CA HIS A 866 -48.70 14.97 -3.31
C HIS A 866 -48.38 15.52 -4.71
N LEU A 867 -47.09 15.72 -4.98
CA LEU A 867 -46.52 16.01 -6.29
C LEU A 867 -46.07 14.71 -6.98
N ASN A 868 -46.64 14.41 -8.14
CA ASN A 868 -46.13 13.34 -9.00
C ASN A 868 -45.09 13.92 -9.97
N LEU A 869 -43.83 13.73 -9.64
CA LEU A 869 -42.68 14.15 -10.45
C LEU A 869 -42.42 13.14 -11.58
N GLU A 870 -42.36 13.65 -12.80
CA GLU A 870 -41.87 12.95 -13.99
C GLU A 870 -40.56 13.61 -14.42
N LEU A 871 -39.44 12.90 -14.24
CA LEU A 871 -38.11 13.34 -14.64
C LEU A 871 -37.62 12.49 -15.82
N SER A 872 -37.22 13.11 -16.92
CA SER A 872 -36.68 12.41 -18.09
C SER A 872 -35.29 12.94 -18.42
N VAL A 873 -34.33 12.04 -18.56
CA VAL A 873 -32.98 12.33 -19.09
C VAL A 873 -32.86 11.66 -20.45
N GLU A 874 -32.70 12.46 -21.50
CA GLU A 874 -32.57 11.99 -22.88
C GLU A 874 -31.20 12.38 -23.45
N ASP A 875 -30.52 11.43 -24.10
CA ASP A 875 -29.27 11.65 -24.80
C ASP A 875 -29.40 11.29 -26.28
N SER A 876 -28.59 11.92 -27.14
CA SER A 876 -28.50 11.60 -28.56
C SER A 876 -27.29 10.71 -28.89
N GLY A 877 -26.79 9.96 -27.91
CA GLY A 877 -25.58 9.15 -28.01
C GLY A 877 -25.80 7.82 -28.76
N ARG A 878 -24.88 6.88 -28.53
CA ARG A 878 -24.81 5.58 -29.24
C ARG A 878 -26.03 4.67 -29.05
N GLY A 879 -26.88 4.93 -28.06
CA GLY A 879 -27.99 4.07 -27.68
C GLY A 879 -27.57 2.65 -27.25
N ILE A 880 -28.54 1.81 -26.91
CA ILE A 880 -28.33 0.50 -26.26
C ILE A 880 -29.11 -0.57 -27.01
N SER A 881 -28.50 -1.73 -27.26
CA SER A 881 -29.17 -2.85 -27.92
C SER A 881 -30.31 -3.46 -27.09
N ALA A 882 -31.33 -4.05 -27.72
CA ALA A 882 -32.44 -4.70 -27.02
C ALA A 882 -32.01 -5.93 -26.19
N HIS A 883 -30.86 -6.53 -26.51
CA HIS A 883 -30.27 -7.62 -25.74
C HIS A 883 -29.62 -7.09 -24.45
N ASP A 884 -28.89 -5.98 -24.56
CA ASP A 884 -28.13 -5.42 -23.43
C ASP A 884 -29.04 -4.64 -22.47
N GLN A 885 -30.11 -3.99 -22.98
CA GLN A 885 -31.15 -3.37 -22.15
C GLN A 885 -31.77 -4.34 -21.13
N LYS A 886 -31.91 -5.63 -21.46
CA LYS A 886 -32.42 -6.65 -20.53
C LYS A 886 -31.43 -7.05 -19.44
N ARG A 887 -30.15 -6.72 -19.62
CA ARG A 887 -29.03 -7.11 -18.76
C ARG A 887 -28.46 -5.95 -17.95
N LEU A 888 -28.68 -4.70 -18.34
CA LEU A 888 -28.14 -3.49 -17.71
C LEU A 888 -28.52 -3.27 -16.25
N PHE A 889 -29.59 -3.90 -15.78
CA PHE A 889 -30.03 -3.81 -14.38
C PHE A 889 -29.55 -4.98 -13.52
N ASN A 890 -28.76 -5.89 -14.11
CA ASN A 890 -28.02 -6.87 -13.34
C ASN A 890 -26.68 -6.26 -12.90
N LEU A 891 -26.26 -6.60 -11.69
CA LEU A 891 -25.00 -6.18 -11.10
C LEU A 891 -23.81 -6.46 -12.04
N PHE A 892 -22.96 -5.46 -12.28
CA PHE A 892 -21.66 -5.55 -12.98
C PHE A 892 -21.68 -5.93 -14.46
N ILE A 893 -22.78 -5.71 -15.18
CA ILE A 893 -22.80 -5.91 -16.64
C ILE A 893 -22.40 -4.62 -17.35
N GLN A 894 -21.17 -4.58 -17.87
CA GLN A 894 -20.71 -3.59 -18.83
C GLN A 894 -20.94 -4.09 -20.27
N ASP A 895 -21.22 -3.16 -21.18
CA ASP A 895 -21.54 -3.45 -22.58
C ASP A 895 -20.33 -4.07 -23.31
N SER A 896 -20.46 -5.33 -23.75
CA SER A 896 -19.33 -6.17 -24.22
C SER A 896 -18.83 -5.87 -25.65
N ASN A 897 -19.29 -4.79 -26.28
CA ASN A 897 -19.09 -4.54 -27.72
C ASN A 897 -18.18 -3.34 -28.08
N ASN A 898 -17.39 -2.78 -27.16
CA ASN A 898 -16.48 -1.68 -27.52
C ASN A 898 -15.10 -1.81 -26.84
N GLU A 899 -14.13 -2.33 -27.58
CA GLU A 899 -12.72 -2.53 -27.17
C GLU A 899 -11.97 -1.22 -26.80
N GLN A 900 -12.57 -0.04 -27.00
CA GLN A 900 -11.95 1.26 -26.69
C GLN A 900 -12.58 2.03 -25.51
N SER A 901 -13.69 1.56 -24.91
CA SER A 901 -14.36 2.23 -23.77
C SER A 901 -14.24 1.48 -22.44
N ALA A 902 -13.43 0.43 -22.35
CA ALA A 902 -13.25 -0.42 -21.16
C ALA A 902 -12.58 0.29 -19.94
N ARG A 903 -12.47 1.62 -19.94
CA ARG A 903 -11.74 2.40 -18.94
C ARG A 903 -12.58 3.33 -18.07
N SER A 904 -13.92 3.25 -18.10
CA SER A 904 -14.71 4.12 -17.22
C SER A 904 -16.05 3.49 -16.87
N GLY A 905 -16.32 3.23 -15.59
CA GLY A 905 -17.66 3.04 -14.99
C GLY A 905 -17.90 1.68 -14.32
N SER A 906 -18.27 1.68 -13.04
CA SER A 906 -18.51 0.48 -12.20
C SER A 906 -19.66 -0.43 -12.65
N GLY A 907 -20.57 0.06 -13.51
CA GLY A 907 -21.80 -0.64 -13.88
C GLY A 907 -22.84 -0.72 -12.74
N LEU A 908 -22.59 -0.05 -11.61
CA LEU A 908 -23.44 -0.11 -10.42
C LEU A 908 -24.44 1.04 -10.32
N GLY A 909 -24.09 2.22 -10.82
CA GLY A 909 -24.88 3.45 -10.62
C GLY A 909 -26.34 3.36 -11.09
N LEU A 910 -26.63 2.65 -12.18
CA LEU A 910 -28.00 2.50 -12.69
C LEU A 910 -28.86 1.56 -11.81
N VAL A 911 -28.25 0.51 -11.26
CA VAL A 911 -28.90 -0.43 -10.32
C VAL A 911 -29.20 0.27 -9.01
N ILE A 912 -28.25 1.06 -8.49
CA ILE A 912 -28.41 1.89 -7.30
C ILE A 912 -29.54 2.92 -7.52
N SER A 913 -29.54 3.62 -8.66
CA SER A 913 -30.59 4.60 -8.98
C SER A 913 -31.98 3.97 -9.04
N ARG A 914 -32.13 2.75 -9.58
CA ARG A 914 -33.42 2.04 -9.56
C ARG A 914 -33.86 1.73 -8.14
N ASN A 915 -32.99 1.12 -7.33
CA ASN A 915 -33.32 0.74 -5.96
C ASN A 915 -33.67 1.97 -5.09
N LEU A 916 -32.93 3.07 -5.24
CA LEU A 916 -33.22 4.33 -4.54
C LEU A 916 -34.58 4.91 -4.98
N CYS A 917 -34.89 4.89 -6.28
CA CYS A 917 -36.20 5.31 -6.78
C CYS A 917 -37.33 4.44 -6.20
N GLU A 918 -37.17 3.12 -6.16
CA GLU A 918 -38.16 2.19 -5.58
C GLU A 918 -38.35 2.44 -4.09
N MET A 919 -37.27 2.67 -3.34
CA MET A 919 -37.32 3.02 -1.91
C MET A 919 -38.01 4.37 -1.65
N MET A 920 -37.89 5.33 -2.56
CA MET A 920 -38.61 6.61 -2.52
C MET A 920 -40.07 6.49 -2.99
N GLY A 921 -40.56 5.28 -3.30
CA GLY A 921 -41.94 5.05 -3.77
C GLY A 921 -42.17 5.37 -5.25
N GLY A 922 -41.10 5.37 -6.05
CA GLY A 922 -41.09 5.67 -7.47
C GLY A 922 -40.68 4.49 -8.37
N ASN A 923 -40.52 4.77 -9.66
CA ASN A 923 -40.04 3.82 -10.66
C ASN A 923 -39.04 4.48 -11.63
N LEU A 924 -38.13 3.68 -12.19
CA LEU A 924 -37.16 4.09 -13.20
C LEU A 924 -37.27 3.17 -14.43
N GLN A 925 -37.61 3.75 -15.58
CA GLN A 925 -37.73 3.06 -16.86
C GLN A 925 -36.68 3.58 -17.85
N LEU A 926 -36.09 2.68 -18.63
CA LEU A 926 -35.12 2.99 -19.67
C LEU A 926 -35.68 2.56 -21.02
N SER A 927 -35.61 3.47 -22.00
CA SER A 927 -35.93 3.20 -23.39
C SER A 927 -34.76 3.67 -24.26
N SER A 928 -34.27 2.81 -25.15
CA SER A 928 -33.15 3.15 -26.01
C SER A 928 -33.23 2.44 -27.34
N VAL A 929 -32.67 3.06 -28.37
CA VAL A 929 -32.51 2.46 -29.69
C VAL A 929 -31.06 2.68 -30.11
N LEU A 930 -30.40 1.60 -30.54
CA LEU A 930 -29.02 1.66 -31.02
C LEU A 930 -28.87 2.75 -32.10
N ASP A 931 -27.82 3.56 -31.96
CA ASP A 931 -27.46 4.73 -32.76
C ASP A 931 -28.47 5.89 -32.77
N LYS A 932 -29.44 5.89 -31.86
CA LYS A 932 -30.43 6.96 -31.71
C LYS A 932 -30.55 7.54 -30.30
N GLY A 933 -29.70 7.10 -29.37
CA GLY A 933 -29.65 7.61 -28.00
C GLY A 933 -30.46 6.83 -26.98
N THR A 934 -30.42 7.29 -25.72
CA THR A 934 -31.08 6.67 -24.57
C THR A 934 -31.98 7.69 -23.89
N ARG A 935 -33.15 7.24 -23.45
CA ARG A 935 -34.07 8.00 -22.62
C ARG A 935 -34.37 7.23 -21.33
N VAL A 936 -34.15 7.88 -20.20
CA VAL A 936 -34.45 7.35 -18.88
C VAL A 936 -35.52 8.20 -18.22
N ASP A 937 -36.66 7.59 -17.90
CA ASP A 937 -37.80 8.22 -17.24
C ASP A 937 -37.88 7.74 -15.78
N VAL A 938 -37.94 8.70 -14.85
CA VAL A 938 -38.09 8.49 -13.41
C VAL A 938 -39.41 9.09 -12.95
N THR A 939 -40.24 8.29 -12.27
CA THR A 939 -41.51 8.72 -11.69
C THR A 939 -41.46 8.64 -10.18
N LEU A 940 -41.79 9.73 -9.47
CA LEU A 940 -41.77 9.80 -8.00
C LEU A 940 -43.03 10.48 -7.45
N ALA A 941 -43.59 9.96 -6.36
CA ALA A 941 -44.72 10.57 -5.65
C ALA A 941 -44.22 11.21 -4.35
N LEU A 942 -44.12 12.53 -4.32
CA LEU A 942 -43.49 13.29 -3.24
C LEU A 942 -44.53 14.10 -2.47
N ALA A 943 -44.51 14.08 -1.13
CA ALA A 943 -45.44 14.86 -0.32
C ALA A 943 -45.07 16.35 -0.37
N ARG A 944 -46.05 17.24 -0.59
CA ARG A 944 -45.83 18.70 -0.58
C ARG A 944 -45.76 19.21 0.86
N SER A 945 -44.85 20.16 1.10
CA SER A 945 -44.67 20.81 2.40
C SER A 945 -44.93 22.32 2.28
N ASP A 946 -45.84 22.84 3.09
CA ASP A 946 -46.25 24.27 3.12
C ASP A 946 -45.29 25.18 3.93
N ALA A 947 -44.10 24.70 4.28
CA ALA A 947 -43.14 25.51 5.03
C ALA A 947 -42.63 26.69 4.18
N LEU A 948 -42.91 27.91 4.65
CA LEU A 948 -42.40 29.18 4.10
C LEU A 948 -40.87 29.09 3.94
N PRO A 949 -40.30 29.38 2.75
CA PRO A 949 -38.86 29.42 2.58
C PRO A 949 -38.32 30.54 3.48
N VAL A 950 -37.46 30.19 4.43
CA VAL A 950 -36.56 31.19 5.01
C VAL A 950 -35.61 31.56 3.88
N GLU A 951 -35.70 32.79 3.35
CA GLU A 951 -34.73 33.34 2.41
C GLU A 951 -33.34 33.32 3.06
N VAL A 952 -32.59 32.24 2.84
CA VAL A 952 -31.14 32.29 2.99
C VAL A 952 -30.64 32.93 1.71
N SER A 953 -30.55 34.26 1.73
CA SER A 953 -29.77 35.01 0.74
C SER A 953 -28.37 34.40 0.70
N ALA A 954 -28.02 33.77 -0.43
CA ALA A 954 -26.67 33.32 -0.66
C ALA A 954 -25.72 34.51 -0.49
N PRO A 955 -24.75 34.47 0.44
CA PRO A 955 -23.72 35.48 0.45
C PRO A 955 -22.90 35.28 -0.83
N VAL A 956 -22.89 36.30 -1.69
CA VAL A 956 -21.88 36.44 -2.72
C VAL A 956 -20.54 36.39 -1.99
N LEU A 957 -19.78 35.31 -2.20
CA LEU A 957 -18.42 35.14 -1.70
C LEU A 957 -17.53 36.21 -2.36
N GLN A 958 -17.52 37.40 -1.77
CA GLN A 958 -16.38 38.31 -1.83
C GLN A 958 -15.48 37.91 -0.68
N SER A 959 -14.26 37.44 -1.00
CA SER A 959 -13.26 36.97 -0.05
C SER A 959 -13.08 37.93 1.13
N PRO A 960 -13.58 37.61 2.34
CA PRO A 960 -13.28 38.36 3.55
C PRO A 960 -11.91 37.90 4.07
N GLN A 961 -11.14 38.82 4.66
CA GLN A 961 -9.91 38.46 5.38
C GLN A 961 -10.24 37.46 6.49
N THR A 962 -9.66 36.27 6.41
CA THR A 962 -9.81 35.18 7.37
C THR A 962 -9.22 35.58 8.73
N ARG A 963 -10.06 35.63 9.77
CA ARG A 963 -9.57 35.65 11.15
C ARG A 963 -8.82 34.34 11.42
N VAL A 964 -7.60 34.43 11.93
CA VAL A 964 -6.83 33.26 12.40
C VAL A 964 -7.52 32.72 13.66
N LEU A 965 -8.06 31.51 13.57
CA LEU A 965 -8.68 30.79 14.68
C LEU A 965 -7.63 29.92 15.38
N SER A 966 -7.77 29.75 16.70
CA SER A 966 -7.04 28.73 17.47
C SER A 966 -7.85 27.44 17.48
N THR A 967 -7.35 26.40 16.82
CA THR A 967 -8.02 25.11 16.65
C THR A 967 -7.29 24.00 17.40
N LEU A 968 -8.01 23.22 18.21
CA LEU A 968 -7.50 22.03 18.89
C LEU A 968 -7.99 20.77 18.17
N VAL A 969 -7.06 19.98 17.64
CA VAL A 969 -7.35 18.70 16.95
C VAL A 969 -6.99 17.53 17.86
N ILE A 970 -7.95 16.64 18.09
CA ILE A 970 -7.83 15.50 19.01
C ILE A 970 -8.19 14.24 18.23
N ASP A 971 -7.19 13.38 17.96
CA ASP A 971 -7.38 12.13 17.23
C ASP A 971 -6.30 11.16 17.71
N ASP A 972 -6.67 9.89 17.98
CA ASP A 972 -5.76 8.87 18.48
C ASP A 972 -4.82 8.34 17.39
N TYR A 973 -5.18 8.50 16.13
CA TYR A 973 -4.39 8.07 15.00
C TYR A 973 -3.44 9.18 14.48
N PRO A 974 -2.10 8.98 14.56
CA PRO A 974 -1.12 10.02 14.25
C PRO A 974 -1.23 10.62 12.84
N ALA A 975 -1.60 9.81 11.84
CA ALA A 975 -1.70 10.25 10.46
C ALA A 975 -2.91 11.19 10.23
N ASN A 976 -4.06 10.89 10.83
CA ASN A 976 -5.26 11.73 10.74
C ASN A 976 -5.01 13.08 11.44
N ARG A 977 -4.42 13.02 12.64
CA ARG A 977 -4.02 14.20 13.41
C ARG A 977 -3.07 15.11 12.64
N LEU A 978 -2.03 14.54 12.03
CA LEU A 978 -1.07 15.28 11.21
C LEU A 978 -1.70 15.88 9.95
N LEU A 979 -2.56 15.11 9.27
CA LEU A 979 -3.25 15.57 8.06
C LEU A 979 -4.18 16.74 8.34
N LEU A 980 -5.06 16.62 9.35
CA LEU A 980 -5.96 17.69 9.76
C LEU A 980 -5.19 18.93 10.21
N ALA A 981 -4.10 18.74 10.97
CA ALA A 981 -3.26 19.86 11.40
C ALA A 981 -2.65 20.60 10.19
N ARG A 982 -2.11 19.87 9.21
CA ARG A 982 -1.59 20.48 7.98
C ARG A 982 -2.68 21.16 7.15
N GLN A 983 -3.86 20.56 7.03
CA GLN A 983 -4.99 21.14 6.29
C GLN A 983 -5.50 22.44 6.93
N LEU A 984 -5.64 22.47 8.26
CA LEU A 984 -6.09 23.67 9.00
C LEU A 984 -5.01 24.76 9.03
N SER A 985 -3.73 24.40 9.15
CA SER A 985 -2.62 25.35 9.01
C SER A 985 -2.53 25.91 7.58
N HIS A 986 -2.82 25.11 6.55
CA HIS A 986 -2.92 25.57 5.17
C HIS A 986 -4.08 26.56 4.96
N LEU A 987 -5.17 26.43 5.70
CA LEU A 987 -6.28 27.41 5.74
C LEU A 987 -5.96 28.67 6.55
N GLY A 988 -4.77 28.77 7.15
CA GLY A 988 -4.29 29.95 7.88
C GLY A 988 -4.71 29.98 9.36
N HIS A 989 -5.07 28.84 9.96
CA HIS A 989 -5.43 28.74 11.38
C HIS A 989 -4.27 28.21 12.24
N GLN A 990 -4.22 28.59 13.52
CA GLN A 990 -3.28 28.04 14.48
C GLN A 990 -3.80 26.71 15.00
N VAL A 991 -2.99 25.65 14.95
CA VAL A 991 -3.44 24.32 15.32
C VAL A 991 -2.61 23.78 16.48
N THR A 992 -3.30 23.37 17.54
CA THR A 992 -2.74 22.54 18.63
C THR A 992 -3.28 21.13 18.48
N THR A 993 -2.47 20.11 18.75
CA THR A 993 -2.89 18.71 18.58
C THR A 993 -2.79 17.92 19.88
N ALA A 994 -3.68 16.96 20.08
CA ALA A 994 -3.69 16.04 21.22
C ALA A 994 -3.94 14.60 20.75
N GLU A 995 -3.38 13.63 21.47
CA GLU A 995 -3.40 12.21 21.12
C GLU A 995 -4.56 11.43 21.75
N ASP A 996 -5.23 11.98 22.76
CA ASP A 996 -6.39 11.38 23.40
C ASP A 996 -7.32 12.46 24.00
N GLY A 997 -8.54 12.06 24.35
CA GLY A 997 -9.54 12.97 24.90
C GLY A 997 -9.15 13.60 26.25
N ALA A 998 -8.37 12.91 27.09
CA ALA A 998 -7.98 13.42 28.40
C ALA A 998 -6.96 14.56 28.29
N LYS A 999 -5.93 14.37 27.47
CA LYS A 999 -4.92 15.38 27.14
C LYS A 999 -5.53 16.53 26.34
N GLY A 1000 -6.47 16.22 25.44
CA GLY A 1000 -7.27 17.22 24.75
C GLY A 1000 -8.07 18.11 25.70
N PHE A 1001 -8.69 17.52 26.74
CA PHE A 1001 -9.40 18.27 27.77
C PHE A 1001 -8.47 19.16 28.61
N GLU A 1002 -7.28 18.68 28.96
CA GLU A 1002 -6.27 19.47 29.68
C GLU A 1002 -5.80 20.68 28.86
N LEU A 1003 -5.49 20.48 27.58
CA LEU A 1003 -5.07 21.55 26.68
C LEU A 1003 -6.18 22.58 26.46
N TRP A 1004 -7.44 22.12 26.33
CA TRP A 1004 -8.60 23.01 26.25
C TRP A 1004 -8.73 23.91 27.50
N GLN A 1005 -8.48 23.37 28.69
CA GLN A 1005 -8.53 24.15 29.95
C GLN A 1005 -7.43 25.22 30.03
N THR A 1006 -6.27 24.96 29.46
CA THR A 1006 -5.13 25.89 29.49
C THR A 1006 -5.16 26.94 28.38
N GLY A 1007 -5.69 26.58 27.20
CA GLY A 1007 -5.54 27.36 25.97
C GLY A 1007 -6.80 28.03 25.43
N HIS A 1008 -8.00 27.63 25.90
CA HIS A 1008 -9.30 28.15 25.43
C HIS A 1008 -9.39 28.33 23.89
N PRO A 1009 -9.28 27.24 23.11
CA PRO A 1009 -9.33 27.32 21.64
C PRO A 1009 -10.70 27.77 21.13
N ASP A 1010 -10.71 28.47 20.00
CA ASP A 1010 -11.94 28.90 19.31
C ASP A 1010 -12.70 27.70 18.72
N VAL A 1011 -11.97 26.65 18.30
CA VAL A 1011 -12.51 25.44 17.66
C VAL A 1011 -11.87 24.19 18.25
N VAL A 1012 -12.68 23.16 18.53
CA VAL A 1012 -12.23 21.83 18.92
C VAL A 1012 -12.74 20.81 17.90
N ILE A 1013 -11.84 20.07 17.26
CA ILE A 1013 -12.17 18.94 16.38
C ILE A 1013 -11.70 17.67 17.06
N THR A 1014 -12.62 16.77 17.42
CA THR A 1014 -12.31 15.54 18.17
C THR A 1014 -12.81 14.31 17.45
N ASP A 1015 -12.00 13.25 17.40
CA ASP A 1015 -12.49 11.93 17.02
C ASP A 1015 -13.56 11.48 18.03
N LEU A 1016 -14.66 10.91 17.54
CA LEU A 1016 -15.72 10.38 18.38
C LEU A 1016 -15.28 9.11 19.11
N ASN A 1017 -14.37 8.34 18.53
CA ASN A 1017 -14.04 7.00 18.99
C ASN A 1017 -12.56 6.90 19.38
N MET A 1018 -12.23 7.30 20.62
CA MET A 1018 -10.86 7.32 21.15
C MET A 1018 -10.75 6.50 22.44
N PRO A 1019 -9.58 5.89 22.73
CA PRO A 1019 -9.32 5.23 23.99
C PRO A 1019 -9.22 6.23 25.16
N VAL A 1020 -9.41 5.75 26.40
CA VAL A 1020 -9.38 6.50 27.67
C VAL A 1020 -10.57 7.46 27.86
N MET A 1021 -10.77 8.42 26.96
CA MET A 1021 -11.89 9.36 26.96
C MET A 1021 -12.41 9.52 25.53
N ASP A 1022 -13.63 9.05 25.28
CA ASP A 1022 -14.28 9.18 23.98
C ASP A 1022 -14.70 10.63 23.68
N GLY A 1023 -14.86 10.96 22.40
CA GLY A 1023 -15.19 12.33 21.96
C GLY A 1023 -16.52 12.83 22.53
N HIS A 1024 -17.46 11.93 22.79
CA HIS A 1024 -18.75 12.25 23.42
C HIS A 1024 -18.63 12.65 24.90
N THR A 1025 -17.76 11.98 25.65
CA THR A 1025 -17.48 12.27 27.06
C THR A 1025 -16.65 13.54 27.17
N LEU A 1026 -15.71 13.75 26.25
CA LEU A 1026 -14.96 15.00 26.13
C LEU A 1026 -15.89 16.21 25.88
N ALA A 1027 -16.78 16.12 24.89
CA ALA A 1027 -17.72 17.19 24.56
C ALA A 1027 -18.60 17.58 25.75
N ARG A 1028 -19.17 16.59 26.45
CA ARG A 1028 -19.96 16.83 27.66
C ARG A 1028 -19.14 17.51 28.76
N SER A 1029 -17.90 17.07 28.96
CA SER A 1029 -17.00 17.65 29.97
C SER A 1029 -16.62 19.10 29.66
N ILE A 1030 -16.41 19.43 28.39
CA ILE A 1030 -16.18 20.81 27.91
C ILE A 1030 -17.41 21.67 28.17
N ARG A 1031 -18.59 21.23 27.73
CA ARG A 1031 -19.85 21.98 27.88
C ARG A 1031 -20.26 22.19 29.34
N GLU A 1032 -20.08 21.19 30.20
CA GLU A 1032 -20.33 21.32 31.64
C GLU A 1032 -19.43 22.39 32.28
N LYS A 1033 -18.16 22.45 31.88
CA LYS A 1033 -17.19 23.40 32.40
C LYS A 1033 -17.40 24.82 31.88
N GLU A 1034 -17.76 24.97 30.60
CA GLU A 1034 -18.17 26.26 30.01
C GLU A 1034 -19.37 26.84 30.76
N ARG A 1035 -20.40 26.02 31.03
CA ARG A 1035 -21.58 26.45 31.80
C ARG A 1035 -21.25 26.78 33.25
N ALA A 1036 -20.41 25.99 33.91
CA ALA A 1036 -20.01 26.22 35.30
C ALA A 1036 -19.17 27.49 35.48
N GLN A 1037 -18.38 27.87 34.47
CA GLN A 1037 -17.48 29.02 34.51
C GLN A 1037 -18.04 30.26 33.78
N GLY A 1038 -19.18 30.13 33.09
CA GLY A 1038 -19.80 31.21 32.32
C GLY A 1038 -18.99 31.62 31.08
N LEU A 1039 -18.24 30.69 30.49
CA LEU A 1039 -17.43 30.92 29.29
C LEU A 1039 -18.30 30.95 28.03
N VAL A 1040 -17.83 31.64 26.98
CA VAL A 1040 -18.47 31.59 25.66
C VAL A 1040 -18.21 30.19 25.07
N PRO A 1041 -19.26 29.48 24.61
CA PRO A 1041 -19.09 28.15 24.02
C PRO A 1041 -18.16 28.17 22.80
N CYS A 1042 -17.10 27.35 22.81
CA CYS A 1042 -16.25 27.14 21.62
C CYS A 1042 -16.96 26.24 20.60
N LEU A 1043 -16.59 26.36 19.31
CA LEU A 1043 -17.14 25.51 18.25
C LEU A 1043 -16.57 24.09 18.39
N LEU A 1044 -17.43 23.11 18.66
CA LEU A 1044 -17.03 21.74 18.94
C LEU A 1044 -17.58 20.79 17.86
N LEU A 1045 -16.65 20.23 17.07
CA LEU A 1045 -16.93 19.37 15.93
C LEU A 1045 -16.46 17.93 16.21
N GLY A 1046 -17.36 16.97 16.05
CA GLY A 1046 -17.01 15.55 16.03
C GLY A 1046 -16.36 15.15 14.70
N PHE A 1047 -15.43 14.20 14.70
CA PHE A 1047 -14.82 13.64 13.49
C PHE A 1047 -14.95 12.11 13.51
N THR A 1048 -15.74 11.53 12.59
CA THR A 1048 -16.06 10.08 12.63
C THR A 1048 -15.84 9.39 11.28
N ALA A 1049 -15.50 8.10 11.34
CA ALA A 1049 -15.47 7.21 10.17
C ALA A 1049 -16.81 6.52 9.90
N ASN A 1050 -17.78 6.62 10.82
CA ASN A 1050 -19.06 5.93 10.71
C ASN A 1050 -20.22 6.93 10.53
N ALA A 1051 -20.99 6.77 9.46
CA ALA A 1051 -22.08 7.67 9.08
C ALA A 1051 -23.46 7.06 9.39
N GLN A 1052 -23.56 6.25 10.45
CA GLN A 1052 -24.81 5.60 10.82
C GLN A 1052 -25.81 6.59 11.45
N PRO A 1053 -27.12 6.45 11.19
CA PRO A 1053 -28.16 7.32 11.78
C PRO A 1053 -28.13 7.31 13.32
N GLU A 1054 -27.72 6.20 13.93
CA GLU A 1054 -27.60 6.05 15.38
C GLU A 1054 -26.48 6.92 15.97
N GLU A 1055 -25.38 7.14 15.25
CA GLU A 1055 -24.32 8.07 15.67
C GLU A 1055 -24.76 9.53 15.51
N ALA A 1056 -25.57 9.82 14.49
CA ALA A 1056 -26.13 11.14 14.26
C ALA A 1056 -27.02 11.63 15.42
N GLU A 1057 -27.74 10.71 16.07
CA GLU A 1057 -28.54 10.98 17.25
C GLU A 1057 -27.66 11.13 18.52
N ARG A 1058 -26.58 10.35 18.64
CA ARG A 1058 -25.68 10.36 19.81
C ARG A 1058 -24.82 11.63 19.92
N TRP A 1059 -24.33 12.19 18.80
CA TRP A 1059 -23.59 13.46 18.89
C TRP A 1059 -24.51 14.66 19.14
N ARG A 1060 -25.75 14.66 18.61
CA ARG A 1060 -26.79 15.65 18.96
C ARG A 1060 -27.11 15.63 20.46
N GLN A 1061 -27.17 14.44 21.07
CA GLN A 1061 -27.34 14.30 22.53
C GLN A 1061 -26.09 14.71 23.34
N SER A 1062 -24.92 14.84 22.70
CA SER A 1062 -23.67 15.22 23.36
C SER A 1062 -23.39 16.73 23.29
N ASP A 1063 -24.34 17.53 22.79
CA ASP A 1063 -24.28 19.01 22.72
C ASP A 1063 -23.08 19.54 21.90
N MET A 1064 -22.70 18.79 20.86
CA MET A 1064 -21.73 19.20 19.83
C MET A 1064 -22.38 20.09 18.76
N ASP A 1065 -21.62 21.00 18.15
CA ASP A 1065 -22.14 21.95 17.16
C ASP A 1065 -22.23 21.38 15.74
N GLY A 1066 -21.50 20.29 15.46
CA GLY A 1066 -21.50 19.63 14.17
C GLY A 1066 -20.63 18.37 14.13
N CYS A 1067 -20.66 17.66 13.00
CA CYS A 1067 -19.86 16.46 12.78
C CYS A 1067 -19.25 16.47 11.36
N LEU A 1068 -17.99 16.08 11.26
CA LEU A 1068 -17.21 15.89 10.04
C LEU A 1068 -16.99 14.40 9.80
N PHE A 1069 -17.01 13.97 8.55
CA PHE A 1069 -16.87 12.57 8.16
C PHE A 1069 -15.50 12.30 7.53
N LYS A 1070 -14.85 11.19 7.90
CA LYS A 1070 -13.58 10.74 7.33
C LYS A 1070 -13.84 10.05 5.96
N PRO A 1071 -13.15 10.43 4.86
CA PRO A 1071 -12.14 11.49 4.74
C PRO A 1071 -12.76 12.89 4.50
N ALA A 1072 -12.27 13.90 5.23
CA ALA A 1072 -12.69 15.30 5.05
C ALA A 1072 -11.66 16.08 4.21
N GLY A 1073 -12.15 16.82 3.20
CA GLY A 1073 -11.34 17.68 2.36
C GLY A 1073 -11.17 19.10 2.91
N LEU A 1074 -10.36 19.91 2.23
CA LEU A 1074 -10.16 21.33 2.58
C LEU A 1074 -11.45 22.16 2.47
N ASP A 1075 -12.34 21.82 1.54
CA ASP A 1075 -13.60 22.54 1.35
C ASP A 1075 -14.62 22.24 2.45
N ASP A 1076 -14.65 20.98 2.94
CA ASP A 1076 -15.50 20.57 4.07
C ASP A 1076 -15.09 21.30 5.35
N LEU A 1077 -13.77 21.37 5.61
CA LEU A 1077 -13.21 22.11 6.74
C LEU A 1077 -13.51 23.61 6.64
N ARG A 1078 -13.37 24.20 5.45
CA ARG A 1078 -13.65 25.63 5.23
C ARG A 1078 -15.12 25.96 5.46
N SER A 1079 -16.02 25.10 4.99
CA SER A 1079 -17.47 25.25 5.20
C SER A 1079 -17.82 25.16 6.69
N ALA A 1080 -17.25 24.20 7.41
CA ALA A 1080 -17.50 24.01 8.84
C ALA A 1080 -17.01 25.19 9.70
N LEU A 1081 -15.96 25.89 9.26
CA LEU A 1081 -15.36 27.04 9.97
C LEU A 1081 -15.94 28.40 9.57
N ALA A 1082 -16.78 28.45 8.53
CA ALA A 1082 -17.27 29.69 7.94
C ALA A 1082 -18.04 30.57 8.94
N SER A 1083 -18.77 29.97 9.88
CA SER A 1083 -19.61 30.67 10.88
C SER A 1083 -18.83 31.56 11.86
N LEU A 1084 -17.55 31.27 12.11
CA LEU A 1084 -16.69 32.02 13.04
C LEU A 1084 -15.79 33.06 12.36
N THR A 1085 -15.73 33.06 11.02
CA THR A 1085 -14.79 33.89 10.25
C THR A 1085 -15.41 35.15 9.64
N THR A 1086 -16.73 35.33 9.72
CA THR A 1086 -17.45 36.51 9.20
C THR A 1086 -17.79 37.51 10.30
N ASN A 1087 -17.26 38.74 10.25
CA ASN A 1087 -17.73 39.88 11.07
C ASN A 1087 -17.79 41.18 10.24
N PRO A 1088 -18.66 42.16 10.59
CA PRO A 1088 -19.14 43.19 9.67
C PRO A 1088 -18.17 44.36 9.50
N ALA A 1089 -18.19 44.85 8.26
CA ALA A 1089 -17.47 45.96 7.66
C ALA A 1089 -16.89 47.05 8.60
N THR A 1090 -15.58 47.24 8.49
CA THR A 1090 -14.94 48.56 8.59
C THR A 1090 -14.25 48.84 7.24
N PRO A 1091 -14.44 50.02 6.63
CA PRO A 1091 -13.94 50.27 5.29
C PRO A 1091 -12.51 50.78 5.38
N GLU A 1092 -11.51 50.06 4.87
CA GLU A 1092 -10.29 50.70 4.35
C GLU A 1092 -9.45 49.83 3.40
N VAL A 1093 -9.11 50.47 2.28
CA VAL A 1093 -8.08 50.25 1.24
C VAL A 1093 -7.83 48.83 0.71
N LYS A 1094 -8.26 48.60 -0.54
CA LYS A 1094 -7.81 47.47 -1.38
C LYS A 1094 -6.29 47.49 -1.52
N VAL A 1095 -5.61 46.49 -0.95
CA VAL A 1095 -4.17 46.28 -1.18
C VAL A 1095 -3.97 45.70 -2.58
N ALA A 1096 -3.14 46.35 -3.39
CA ALA A 1096 -2.98 46.05 -4.83
C ALA A 1096 -1.97 44.93 -5.16
N PHE A 1097 -1.41 44.26 -4.14
CA PHE A 1097 -0.33 43.27 -4.28
C PHE A 1097 -0.32 42.29 -3.09
N ASP A 1098 0.26 41.10 -3.28
CA ASP A 1098 0.40 40.04 -2.28
C ASP A 1098 1.87 39.56 -2.21
N LEU A 1099 2.50 39.70 -1.04
CA LEU A 1099 3.91 39.36 -0.79
C LEU A 1099 4.14 37.92 -0.33
N SER A 1100 3.08 37.10 -0.23
CA SER A 1100 3.16 35.72 0.30
C SER A 1100 4.26 34.88 -0.36
N THR A 1101 4.45 35.01 -1.67
CA THR A 1101 5.46 34.25 -2.42
C THR A 1101 6.89 34.66 -2.04
N LEU A 1102 7.13 35.96 -1.88
CA LEU A 1102 8.43 36.51 -1.48
C LEU A 1102 8.77 36.21 -0.01
N ILE A 1103 7.76 36.20 0.86
CA ILE A 1103 7.89 35.82 2.28
C ILE A 1103 8.23 34.32 2.39
N MET A 1104 7.63 33.45 1.56
CA MET A 1104 8.02 32.04 1.50
C MET A 1104 9.43 31.84 0.97
N LEU A 1105 9.84 32.57 -0.07
CA LEU A 1105 11.18 32.44 -0.67
C LEU A 1105 12.31 32.92 0.25
N THR A 1106 12.01 33.76 1.23
CA THR A 1106 12.97 34.29 2.20
C THR A 1106 12.93 33.55 3.54
N GLU A 1107 12.09 32.50 3.67
CA GLU A 1107 11.86 31.74 4.92
C GLU A 1107 11.56 32.64 6.15
N GLY A 1108 11.04 33.85 5.93
CA GLY A 1108 10.76 34.83 6.99
C GLY A 1108 11.94 35.75 7.39
N ASP A 1109 13.05 35.79 6.63
CA ASP A 1109 14.12 36.77 6.82
C ASP A 1109 13.73 38.16 6.25
N ASP A 1110 13.39 39.08 7.16
CA ASP A 1110 12.96 40.44 6.81
C ASP A 1110 14.05 41.25 6.07
N ALA A 1111 15.35 41.00 6.30
CA ALA A 1111 16.42 41.74 5.63
C ALA A 1111 16.55 41.35 4.15
N ALA A 1112 16.48 40.04 3.88
CA ALA A 1112 16.48 39.49 2.53
C ALA A 1112 15.20 39.91 1.76
N LEU A 1113 14.05 39.96 2.44
CA LEU A 1113 12.79 40.42 1.87
C LEU A 1113 12.87 41.89 1.41
N THR A 1114 13.44 42.77 2.24
CA THR A 1114 13.63 44.19 1.89
C THR A 1114 14.59 44.37 0.70
N GLU A 1115 15.68 43.60 0.63
CA GLU A 1115 16.63 43.66 -0.50
C GLU A 1115 15.98 43.25 -1.84
N LEU A 1116 15.17 42.18 -1.82
CA LEU A 1116 14.43 41.73 -3.01
C LEU A 1116 13.35 42.73 -3.44
N LEU A 1117 12.64 43.32 -2.48
CA LEU A 1117 11.63 44.36 -2.75
C LEU A 1117 12.27 45.62 -3.35
N GLN A 1118 13.43 46.03 -2.83
CA GLN A 1118 14.16 47.18 -3.36
C GLN A 1118 14.62 46.94 -4.81
N THR A 1119 15.13 45.73 -5.09
CA THR A 1119 15.55 45.32 -6.44
C THR A 1119 14.36 45.31 -7.42
N LEU A 1120 13.19 44.85 -6.97
CA LEU A 1120 11.96 44.86 -7.76
C LEU A 1120 11.49 46.29 -8.05
N LEU A 1121 11.50 47.18 -7.05
CA LEU A 1121 11.15 48.60 -7.22
C LEU A 1121 12.05 49.28 -8.27
N ASP A 1122 13.36 49.04 -8.21
CA ASP A 1122 14.32 49.60 -9.17
C ASP A 1122 14.08 49.09 -10.60
N SER A 1123 13.76 47.80 -10.74
CA SER A 1123 13.39 47.20 -12.03
C SER A 1123 12.10 47.82 -12.59
N LEU A 1124 11.04 47.92 -11.79
CA LEU A 1124 9.76 48.51 -12.23
C LEU A 1124 9.93 49.96 -12.68
N LYS A 1125 10.79 50.72 -12.01
CA LYS A 1125 11.10 52.11 -12.39
C LYS A 1125 11.86 52.21 -13.71
N THR A 1126 12.80 51.30 -13.97
CA THR A 1126 13.53 51.25 -15.25
C THR A 1126 12.61 50.82 -16.38
N ASP A 1127 11.76 49.83 -16.13
CA ASP A 1127 10.80 49.32 -17.11
C ASP A 1127 9.76 50.39 -17.50
N ARG A 1128 9.26 51.13 -16.52
CA ARG A 1128 8.33 52.25 -16.72
C ARG A 1128 8.93 53.38 -17.57
N ALA A 1129 10.23 53.64 -17.44
CA ALA A 1129 10.93 54.67 -18.22
C ALA A 1129 11.13 54.25 -19.69
N LEU A 1130 11.28 52.95 -19.96
CA LEU A 1130 11.46 52.40 -21.29
C LEU A 1130 10.16 52.36 -22.11
N LEU A 1131 9.03 52.08 -21.47
CA LEU A 1131 7.72 51.86 -22.11
C LEU A 1131 7.30 52.98 -23.10
N PRO A 1132 7.36 54.28 -22.77
CA PRO A 1132 6.93 55.36 -23.67
C PRO A 1132 7.89 55.60 -24.85
N SER A 1133 9.15 55.17 -24.71
CA SER A 1133 10.15 55.28 -25.78
C SER A 1133 9.91 54.21 -26.85
N LEU A 1134 9.62 52.98 -26.43
CA LEU A 1134 9.34 51.84 -27.31
C LEU A 1134 7.98 51.98 -28.01
N GLN A 1135 6.98 52.51 -27.30
CA GLN A 1135 5.66 52.84 -27.87
C GLN A 1135 5.79 53.87 -29.01
N ARG A 1136 6.57 54.95 -28.82
CA ARG A 1136 6.79 55.98 -29.85
C ARG A 1136 7.58 55.46 -31.06
N GLN A 1137 8.46 54.48 -30.86
CA GLN A 1137 9.22 53.85 -31.93
C GLN A 1137 8.40 52.79 -32.69
N GLY A 1138 7.24 52.38 -32.16
CA GLY A 1138 6.40 51.34 -32.78
C GLY A 1138 7.05 49.96 -32.84
N ASN A 1139 8.01 49.67 -31.96
CA ASN A 1139 8.73 48.41 -31.95
C ASN A 1139 7.98 47.35 -31.14
N PHE A 1140 7.06 46.64 -31.81
CA PHE A 1140 6.21 45.63 -31.18
C PHE A 1140 6.98 44.47 -30.55
N HIS A 1141 8.11 44.06 -31.14
CA HIS A 1141 8.92 42.99 -30.54
C HIS A 1141 9.51 43.41 -29.20
N ALA A 1142 10.10 44.61 -29.14
CA ALA A 1142 10.66 45.14 -27.90
C ALA A 1142 9.57 45.44 -26.85
N LEU A 1143 8.35 45.82 -27.27
CA LEU A 1143 7.21 46.00 -26.38
C LEU A 1143 6.69 44.68 -25.82
N HIS A 1144 6.67 43.62 -26.64
CA HIS A 1144 6.34 42.26 -26.19
C HIS A 1144 7.35 41.77 -25.14
N ASP A 1145 8.65 41.91 -25.41
CA ASP A 1145 9.71 41.49 -24.49
C ASP A 1145 9.65 42.28 -23.16
N LEU A 1146 9.39 43.59 -23.25
CA LEU A 1146 9.25 44.45 -22.07
C LEU A 1146 8.00 44.06 -21.25
N ALA A 1147 6.87 43.82 -21.90
CA ALA A 1147 5.65 43.37 -21.23
C ALA A 1147 5.85 42.00 -20.56
N HIS A 1148 6.58 41.09 -21.20
CA HIS A 1148 6.90 39.77 -20.67
C HIS A 1148 7.79 39.85 -19.42
N ARG A 1149 8.80 40.73 -19.44
CA ARG A 1149 9.65 41.00 -18.27
C ARG A 1149 8.86 41.60 -17.11
N ILE A 1150 8.04 42.62 -17.38
CA ILE A 1150 7.23 43.28 -16.35
C ILE A 1150 6.23 42.30 -15.73
N LYS A 1151 5.61 41.43 -16.55
CA LYS A 1151 4.71 40.36 -16.08
C LYS A 1151 5.42 39.40 -15.14
N GLY A 1152 6.69 39.07 -15.39
CA GLY A 1152 7.52 38.26 -14.51
C GLY A 1152 7.65 38.85 -13.10
N GLY A 1153 8.02 40.14 -13.00
CA GLY A 1153 8.09 40.84 -11.72
C GLY A 1153 6.73 40.97 -11.02
N ALA A 1154 5.67 41.26 -11.77
CA ALA A 1154 4.31 41.37 -11.25
C ALA A 1154 3.79 40.05 -10.65
N ARG A 1155 4.17 38.89 -11.21
CA ARG A 1155 3.80 37.56 -10.69
C ARG A 1155 4.44 37.24 -9.35
N MET A 1156 5.66 37.73 -9.10
CA MET A 1156 6.34 37.53 -7.81
C MET A 1156 5.58 38.16 -6.64
N VAL A 1157 4.92 39.29 -6.87
CA VAL A 1157 4.09 40.02 -5.90
C VAL A 1157 2.58 39.89 -6.15
N LYS A 1158 2.19 38.92 -7.01
CA LYS A 1158 0.81 38.66 -7.48
C LYS A 1158 -0.02 39.93 -7.77
N ALA A 1159 0.55 40.89 -8.47
CA ALA A 1159 -0.13 42.12 -8.87
C ALA A 1159 -1.05 41.86 -10.08
N GLU A 1160 -2.24 41.31 -9.83
CA GLU A 1160 -3.18 40.85 -10.87
C GLU A 1160 -3.54 41.93 -11.91
N ALA A 1161 -3.71 43.18 -11.46
CA ALA A 1161 -4.02 44.30 -12.35
C ALA A 1161 -2.90 44.55 -13.37
N LEU A 1162 -1.63 44.50 -12.95
CA LEU A 1162 -0.49 44.69 -13.83
C LEU A 1162 -0.28 43.48 -14.76
N ILE A 1163 -0.49 42.26 -14.25
CA ILE A 1163 -0.41 41.03 -15.05
C ILE A 1163 -1.42 41.07 -16.20
N ALA A 1164 -2.67 41.44 -15.93
CA ALA A 1164 -3.71 41.56 -16.96
C ALA A 1164 -3.35 42.63 -18.01
N CYS A 1165 -2.85 43.79 -17.60
CA CYS A 1165 -2.40 44.83 -18.53
C CYS A 1165 -1.23 44.36 -19.40
N CYS A 1166 -0.25 43.64 -18.83
CA CYS A 1166 0.86 43.07 -19.59
C CYS A 1166 0.41 42.02 -20.61
N GLU A 1167 -0.56 41.16 -20.28
CA GLU A 1167 -1.11 40.16 -21.22
C GLU A 1167 -1.85 40.81 -22.39
N VAL A 1168 -2.58 41.91 -22.14
CA VAL A 1168 -3.19 42.71 -23.19
C VAL A 1168 -2.12 43.35 -24.08
N LEU A 1169 -1.06 43.93 -23.50
CA LEU A 1169 0.03 44.54 -24.26
C LEU A 1169 0.84 43.51 -25.07
N GLU A 1170 1.09 42.32 -24.52
CA GLU A 1170 1.69 41.19 -25.23
C GLU A 1170 0.82 40.77 -26.43
N GLY A 1171 -0.50 40.63 -26.21
CA GLY A 1171 -1.44 40.25 -27.25
C GLY A 1171 -1.55 41.27 -28.39
N VAL A 1172 -1.61 42.56 -28.05
CA VAL A 1172 -1.61 43.67 -29.02
C VAL A 1172 -0.28 43.72 -29.79
N SER A 1173 0.84 43.42 -29.12
CA SER A 1173 2.17 43.39 -29.74
C SER A 1173 2.34 42.22 -30.73
N VAL A 1174 1.80 41.05 -30.40
CA VAL A 1174 1.80 39.87 -31.30
C VAL A 1174 0.93 40.11 -32.53
N ARG A 1175 -0.23 40.77 -32.37
CA ARG A 1175 -1.15 41.07 -33.48
C ARG A 1175 -0.75 42.31 -34.29
N GLN A 1176 0.26 43.06 -33.83
CA GLN A 1176 0.74 44.32 -34.42
C GLN A 1176 -0.38 45.37 -34.63
N GLU A 1177 -1.33 45.43 -33.68
CA GLU A 1177 -2.49 46.31 -33.77
C GLU A 1177 -2.14 47.74 -33.34
N HIS A 1178 -1.72 48.58 -34.28
CA HIS A 1178 -1.30 49.97 -34.02
C HIS A 1178 -2.35 50.85 -33.32
N HIS A 1179 -3.65 50.59 -33.55
CA HIS A 1179 -4.74 51.38 -32.99
C HIS A 1179 -4.98 51.11 -31.50
N ALA A 1180 -4.69 49.89 -31.03
CA ALA A 1180 -4.85 49.46 -29.64
C ALA A 1180 -3.55 49.59 -28.83
N LEU A 1181 -2.39 49.76 -29.49
CA LEU A 1181 -1.08 49.83 -28.85
C LEU A 1181 -0.95 50.97 -27.85
N SER A 1182 -1.50 52.16 -28.17
CA SER A 1182 -1.38 53.31 -27.27
C SER A 1182 -2.14 53.08 -25.97
N GLU A 1183 -3.37 52.58 -26.07
CA GLU A 1183 -4.24 52.33 -24.93
C GLU A 1183 -3.70 51.21 -24.04
N ALA A 1184 -3.20 50.13 -24.63
CA ALA A 1184 -2.59 49.02 -23.88
C ALA A 1184 -1.28 49.43 -23.18
N ALA A 1185 -0.44 50.24 -23.83
CA ALA A 1185 0.80 50.74 -23.24
C ALA A 1185 0.54 51.75 -22.11
N ASP A 1186 -0.44 52.65 -22.28
CA ASP A 1186 -0.81 53.64 -21.26
C ASP A 1186 -1.43 52.95 -20.03
N ALA A 1187 -2.31 51.96 -20.23
CA ALA A 1187 -2.88 51.15 -19.15
C ALA A 1187 -1.81 50.36 -18.38
N THR A 1188 -0.84 49.77 -19.09
CA THR A 1188 0.30 49.08 -18.45
C THR A 1188 1.19 50.05 -17.69
N GLY A 1189 1.42 51.25 -18.22
CA GLY A 1189 2.16 52.31 -17.55
C GLY A 1189 1.50 52.77 -16.26
N GLN A 1190 0.18 52.92 -16.24
CA GLN A 1190 -0.57 53.30 -15.04
C GLN A 1190 -0.53 52.20 -13.97
N ALA A 1191 -0.75 50.93 -14.36
CA ALA A 1191 -0.68 49.81 -13.43
C ALA A 1191 0.72 49.61 -12.82
N LEU A 1192 1.78 49.93 -13.58
CA LEU A 1192 3.16 49.98 -13.08
C LEU A 1192 3.36 51.05 -12.01
N ASP A 1193 2.86 52.26 -12.26
CA ASP A 1193 2.98 53.39 -11.33
C ASP A 1193 2.23 53.10 -10.02
N ASP A 1194 1.04 52.50 -10.12
CA ASP A 1194 0.21 52.13 -8.96
C ASP A 1194 0.88 51.03 -8.10
N LEU A 1195 1.48 50.01 -8.74
CA LEU A 1195 2.23 48.96 -8.04
C LEU A 1195 3.50 49.51 -7.39
N HIS A 1196 4.27 50.33 -8.10
CA HIS A 1196 5.48 50.94 -7.56
C HIS A 1196 5.17 51.84 -6.36
N ALA A 1197 4.10 52.64 -6.43
CA ALA A 1197 3.65 53.46 -5.31
C ALA A 1197 3.21 52.62 -4.10
N GLY A 1198 2.45 51.54 -4.34
CA GLY A 1198 2.00 50.62 -3.30
C GLY A 1198 3.15 49.92 -2.58
N LEU A 1199 4.11 49.37 -3.33
CA LEU A 1199 5.28 48.70 -2.77
C LEU A 1199 6.24 49.68 -2.07
N SER A 1200 6.40 50.90 -2.59
CA SER A 1200 7.21 51.94 -1.95
C SER A 1200 6.59 52.41 -0.63
N ALA A 1201 5.27 52.54 -0.56
CA ALA A 1201 4.57 52.89 0.68
C ALA A 1201 4.71 51.78 1.74
N PHE A 1202 4.64 50.51 1.32
CA PHE A 1202 4.86 49.36 2.19
C PHE A 1202 6.29 49.32 2.75
N CYS A 1203 7.31 49.56 1.90
CA CYS A 1203 8.71 49.59 2.36
C CYS A 1203 9.04 50.76 3.29
N ASN A 1204 8.25 51.85 3.26
CA ASN A 1204 8.45 53.02 4.13
C ASN A 1204 7.66 52.95 5.47
N GLN A 1205 6.70 52.02 5.60
CA GLN A 1205 5.90 51.84 6.82
C GLN A 1205 6.46 50.80 7.80
N ARG A 1206 7.44 50.01 7.35
CA ARG A 1206 8.29 49.12 8.17
C ARG A 1206 9.65 49.78 8.36
#